data_AF-A0A0Q7J1R5-F1
#
_entry.id   AF-A0A0Q7J1R5-F1
#
_cell.length_a   1.000
_cell.length_b   1.000
_cell.length_c   1.000
_cell.angle_alpha   90.00
_cell.angle_beta   90.00
_cell.angle_gamma   90.00
#
_symmetry.space_group_name_H-M   'P 1'
#
loop_
_entity.id
_entity.type
_entity.pdbx_description
1 polymer ?
#
loop_
_entity_poly.entity_id
_entity_poly.type
_entity_poly.pdbx_seq_one_letter_code
_entity_poly.pdbx_strand_id
1 'polypeptide(L)'
;MKSKFVMIGLGYVLGASALLTAIVYFFATNWEKLNRWEKFIPVFVLILGFYGLSVWLSRQNGRQFLSKLSLFASCISFGVGVGLIGQTYNSHADSYSLFAVWFIPAFLLALLTRWQPYYVLAYILGHLAYGIYFFGRWGVNSDAEIIQITIWLGIAIANGILYVLSEKERLYSPFLKWISFQIGMAVLVVASNSHAYEKYGIFMNLPLILVLAAAVYYTHKTRNKAYLLFAGLWVSITVTVKYIELIIQYYNEFFFIASLLFIILFIFANVKFMNFIRSWNPSSKQLQPENRSDQEATDQAKPEGDFTKWVVRVLTVSVIIIGSLLGSLTIIGIITVVLGFNEPENILIGFGCVTVIAMIIAKKLNSLVRYTILISGLLLGAGAAVFTENVPILLVFLALTIAAFIYIGGLVHRIFFLLAAVIIASFVLFNWIDSGTIVLTVLTGLLFIMFASGQVIANTGVRQPILYSSFPSFLITLFALTFMAESSWYYIANVLFFIVVVLALVISRQLQIKWIYAWSMGFWIAFLVYKYYDLAWKLLHKSISFAAIGILVLAFTVWYEKRHRSEAIEPVEANSNYAMNRWIIALLVLLQVMAMSLQIGKSEWLLVHGQLIKLELKPLDPRSLIQGDYVRLRYTISEPPLFADKNDEASSKGKITIVLSPNQATGVYEYRRLYTKGEALAPGEVRMNGNKVGYEGIEYGIETYFIPEGTGRVFERDAKFAEVKVSAGGDAILVRLLLQPSVVQ
;
A
#
# COMPACT_ATOMS: atom_id res chain seq x y z
N MET A 1 22.16 26.67 13.60
CA MET A 1 21.76 25.72 14.67
C MET A 1 20.67 24.73 14.25
N LYS A 2 19.41 25.13 13.94
CA LYS A 2 18.33 24.16 13.57
C LYS A 2 18.65 23.22 12.40
N SER A 3 19.38 23.67 11.37
CA SER A 3 19.67 22.86 10.16
C SER A 3 20.59 21.65 10.43
N LYS A 4 21.60 21.79 11.30
CA LYS A 4 22.58 20.72 11.57
C LYS A 4 21.97 19.55 12.36
N PHE A 5 21.19 19.83 13.41
CA PHE A 5 20.44 18.81 14.16
C PHE A 5 19.50 18.01 13.25
N VAL A 6 18.81 18.73 12.37
CA VAL A 6 17.85 18.18 11.41
C VAL A 6 18.51 17.28 10.37
N MET A 7 19.78 17.54 10.02
CA MET A 7 20.61 16.68 9.15
C MET A 7 21.13 15.44 9.90
N ILE A 8 21.52 15.57 11.16
CA ILE A 8 21.92 14.44 12.01
C ILE A 8 20.75 13.46 12.18
N GLY A 9 19.54 13.97 12.47
CA GLY A 9 18.33 13.16 12.55
C GLY A 9 18.04 12.38 11.26
N LEU A 10 18.27 13.00 10.08
CA LEU A 10 18.13 12.31 8.80
C LEU A 10 19.14 11.16 8.64
N GLY A 11 20.41 11.38 9.01
CA GLY A 11 21.43 10.34 8.98
C GLY A 11 21.06 9.13 9.82
N TYR A 12 20.52 9.36 11.03
CA TYR A 12 20.01 8.30 11.89
C TYR A 12 18.81 7.55 11.27
N VAL A 13 17.87 8.24 10.63
CA VAL A 13 16.74 7.60 9.95
C VAL A 13 17.21 6.73 8.79
N LEU A 14 18.11 7.24 7.94
CA LEU A 14 18.65 6.49 6.80
C LEU A 14 19.42 5.25 7.26
N GLY A 15 20.32 5.41 8.21
CA GLY A 15 21.11 4.30 8.74
C GLY A 15 20.26 3.25 9.46
N ALA A 16 19.31 3.69 10.29
CA ALA A 16 18.40 2.77 11.00
C ALA A 16 17.43 2.05 10.05
N SER A 17 16.86 2.74 9.06
CA SER A 17 15.97 2.11 8.08
C SER A 17 16.72 1.07 7.23
N ALA A 18 17.93 1.36 6.76
CA ALA A 18 18.76 0.39 6.05
C ALA A 18 19.11 -0.83 6.92
N LEU A 19 19.49 -0.63 8.18
CA LEU A 19 19.76 -1.73 9.12
C LEU A 19 18.51 -2.57 9.40
N LEU A 20 17.35 -1.94 9.61
CA LEU A 20 16.10 -2.67 9.84
C LEU A 20 15.71 -3.48 8.59
N THR A 21 15.85 -2.92 7.40
CA THR A 21 15.67 -3.65 6.15
C THR A 21 16.62 -4.83 6.05
N ALA A 22 17.90 -4.65 6.41
CA ALA A 22 18.87 -5.73 6.44
C ALA A 22 18.47 -6.87 7.39
N ILE A 23 17.99 -6.54 8.60
CA ILE A 23 17.48 -7.52 9.58
C ILE A 23 16.29 -8.28 9.01
N VAL A 24 15.31 -7.59 8.43
CA VAL A 24 14.13 -8.23 7.81
C VAL A 24 14.56 -9.21 6.73
N TYR A 25 15.48 -8.79 5.84
CA TYR A 25 15.93 -9.63 4.71
C TYR A 25 16.78 -10.82 5.17
N PHE A 26 17.59 -10.63 6.21
CA PHE A 26 18.42 -11.69 6.78
C PHE A 26 17.56 -12.85 7.26
N PHE A 27 16.53 -12.56 8.06
CA PHE A 27 15.66 -13.61 8.60
C PHE A 27 14.74 -14.21 7.52
N ALA A 28 14.35 -13.43 6.51
CA ALA A 28 13.56 -13.94 5.38
C ALA A 28 14.31 -14.99 4.51
N THR A 29 15.65 -15.03 4.54
CA THR A 29 16.47 -15.90 3.67
C THR A 29 16.28 -17.41 3.93
N ASN A 30 15.62 -17.80 5.03
CA ASN A 30 15.45 -19.19 5.49
C ASN A 30 16.76 -20.01 5.59
N TRP A 31 17.38 -19.98 6.76
CA TRP A 31 18.66 -20.64 7.00
C TRP A 31 18.51 -22.13 7.35
N GLU A 32 18.76 -23.05 6.41
CA GLU A 32 18.74 -24.49 6.75
C GLU A 32 19.88 -24.93 7.67
N LYS A 33 21.06 -24.30 7.53
CA LYS A 33 22.26 -24.68 8.31
C LYS A 33 22.22 -24.22 9.77
N LEU A 34 21.38 -23.24 10.09
CA LEU A 34 21.24 -22.75 11.45
C LEU A 34 20.21 -23.60 12.20
N ASN A 35 20.58 -24.05 13.40
CA ASN A 35 19.60 -24.67 14.29
C ASN A 35 18.57 -23.62 14.75
N ARG A 36 17.46 -24.08 15.34
CA ARG A 36 16.34 -23.18 15.71
C ARG A 36 16.75 -22.13 16.75
N TRP A 37 17.60 -22.49 17.72
CA TRP A 37 18.08 -21.56 18.75
C TRP A 37 19.02 -20.49 18.18
N GLU A 38 19.88 -20.86 17.23
CA GLU A 38 20.74 -19.94 16.47
C GLU A 38 19.91 -18.95 15.65
N LYS A 39 18.71 -19.32 15.21
CA LYS A 39 17.76 -18.40 14.56
C LYS A 39 17.10 -17.46 15.59
N PHE A 40 16.62 -17.98 16.72
CA PHE A 40 15.81 -17.20 17.66
C PHE A 40 16.62 -16.28 18.59
N ILE A 41 17.77 -16.73 19.10
CA ILE A 41 18.59 -15.96 20.06
C ILE A 41 18.94 -14.56 19.53
N PRO A 42 19.43 -14.39 18.28
CA PRO A 42 19.74 -13.07 17.75
C PRO A 42 18.54 -12.13 17.72
N VAL A 43 17.32 -12.63 17.46
CA VAL A 43 16.11 -11.80 17.46
C VAL A 43 15.78 -11.32 18.87
N PHE A 44 15.84 -12.20 19.88
CA PHE A 44 15.64 -11.77 21.27
C PHE A 44 16.68 -10.72 21.70
N VAL A 45 17.94 -10.90 21.30
CA VAL A 45 19.00 -9.94 21.54
C VAL A 45 18.71 -8.60 20.85
N LEU A 46 18.18 -8.60 19.62
CA LEU A 46 17.79 -7.38 18.93
C LEU A 46 16.62 -6.68 19.64
N ILE A 47 15.57 -7.40 20.02
CA ILE A 47 14.41 -6.82 20.72
C ILE A 47 14.84 -6.16 22.02
N LEU A 48 15.56 -6.90 22.87
CA LEU A 48 16.02 -6.43 24.18
C LEU A 48 17.13 -5.38 24.05
N GLY A 49 18.03 -5.54 23.07
CA GLY A 49 19.11 -4.62 22.79
C GLY A 49 18.59 -3.25 22.33
N PHE A 50 17.66 -3.21 21.39
CA PHE A 50 17.02 -1.97 20.95
C PHE A 50 16.15 -1.34 22.03
N TYR A 51 15.46 -2.14 22.85
CA TYR A 51 14.74 -1.61 24.01
C TYR A 51 15.69 -1.02 25.06
N GLY A 52 16.75 -1.74 25.43
CA GLY A 52 17.77 -1.29 26.37
C GLY A 52 18.48 -0.03 25.88
N LEU A 53 18.84 0.02 24.59
CA LEU A 53 19.37 1.22 23.94
C LEU A 53 18.38 2.38 24.03
N SER A 54 17.09 2.14 23.81
CA SER A 54 16.06 3.16 23.96
C SER A 54 16.00 3.72 25.38
N VAL A 55 16.03 2.85 26.40
CA VAL A 55 16.05 3.26 27.82
C VAL A 55 17.30 4.07 28.13
N TRP A 56 18.47 3.61 27.69
CA TRP A 56 19.74 4.31 27.90
C TRP A 56 19.74 5.70 27.23
N LEU A 57 19.27 5.80 25.99
CA LEU A 57 19.14 7.06 25.26
C LEU A 57 18.12 8.00 25.91
N SER A 58 17.04 7.46 26.48
CA SER A 58 16.00 8.27 27.15
C SER A 58 16.49 8.98 28.42
N ARG A 59 17.61 8.51 28.99
CA ARG A 59 18.28 9.12 30.16
C ARG A 59 19.28 10.21 29.75
N GLN A 60 19.58 10.34 28.46
CA GLN A 60 20.52 11.35 27.95
C GLN A 60 19.77 12.59 27.45
N ASN A 61 20.28 13.76 27.81
CA ASN A 61 19.75 15.02 27.32
C ASN A 61 19.93 15.13 25.80
N GLY A 62 18.85 15.50 25.11
CA GLY A 62 18.87 15.73 23.66
C GLY A 62 18.84 14.48 22.78
N ARG A 63 18.46 13.31 23.33
CA ARG A 63 18.42 12.02 22.60
C ARG A 63 17.04 11.36 22.57
N GLN A 64 15.97 12.15 22.71
CA GLN A 64 14.61 11.64 22.76
C GLN A 64 14.17 11.07 21.40
N PHE A 65 14.52 11.73 20.29
CA PHE A 65 14.28 11.17 18.96
C PHE A 65 14.93 9.80 18.77
N LEU A 66 16.19 9.67 19.17
CA LEU A 66 16.95 8.43 19.00
C LEU A 66 16.43 7.32 19.92
N SER A 67 15.98 7.68 21.12
CA SER A 67 15.28 6.77 22.03
C SER A 67 13.97 6.23 21.40
N LYS A 68 13.12 7.11 20.84
CA LYS A 68 11.88 6.72 20.14
C LYS A 68 12.18 5.82 18.93
N LEU A 69 13.20 6.17 18.14
CA LEU A 69 13.63 5.39 16.97
C LEU A 69 14.13 3.99 17.37
N SER A 70 14.89 3.89 18.46
CA SER A 70 15.36 2.60 19.00
C SER A 70 14.20 1.75 19.52
N LEU A 71 13.20 2.35 20.19
CA LEU A 71 12.01 1.60 20.59
C LEU A 71 11.21 1.10 19.38
N PHE A 72 11.15 1.89 18.32
CA PHE A 72 10.51 1.49 17.07
C PHE A 72 11.25 0.33 16.41
N ALA A 73 12.58 0.37 16.39
CA ALA A 73 13.41 -0.74 15.95
C ALA A 73 13.13 -2.03 16.76
N SER A 74 12.99 -1.94 18.08
CA SER A 74 12.59 -3.07 18.94
C SER A 74 11.23 -3.67 18.53
N CYS A 75 10.23 -2.83 18.27
CA CYS A 75 8.90 -3.26 17.81
C CYS A 75 8.94 -3.90 16.40
N ILE A 76 9.79 -3.42 15.50
CA ILE A 76 10.02 -4.03 14.18
C ILE A 76 10.70 -5.40 14.34
N SER A 77 11.71 -5.51 15.21
CA SER A 77 12.37 -6.79 15.52
C SER A 77 11.42 -7.81 16.13
N PHE A 78 10.44 -7.39 16.92
CA PHE A 78 9.37 -8.28 17.40
C PHE A 78 8.54 -8.84 16.24
N GLY A 79 8.10 -7.99 15.29
CA GLY A 79 7.39 -8.44 14.09
C GLY A 79 8.19 -9.44 13.26
N VAL A 80 9.49 -9.17 13.06
CA VAL A 80 10.42 -10.11 12.42
C VAL A 80 10.50 -11.43 13.19
N GLY A 81 10.55 -11.38 14.52
CA GLY A 81 10.58 -12.57 15.37
C GLY A 81 9.33 -13.43 15.27
N VAL A 82 8.15 -12.83 15.25
CA VAL A 82 6.88 -13.54 15.04
C VAL A 82 6.89 -14.22 13.66
N GLY A 83 7.33 -13.53 12.62
CA GLY A 83 7.50 -14.11 11.28
C GLY A 83 8.49 -15.27 11.24
N LEU A 84 9.64 -15.12 11.90
CA LEU A 84 10.66 -16.16 11.97
C LEU A 84 10.19 -17.42 12.71
N ILE A 85 9.38 -17.26 13.76
CA ILE A 85 8.75 -18.40 14.45
C ILE A 85 7.81 -19.13 13.48
N GLY A 86 6.96 -18.38 12.77
CA GLY A 86 6.07 -18.92 11.75
C GLY A 86 6.82 -19.75 10.71
N GLN A 87 7.90 -19.16 10.17
CA GLN A 87 8.79 -19.77 9.20
C GLN A 87 9.50 -21.02 9.74
N THR A 88 10.07 -20.96 10.95
CA THR A 88 10.90 -22.03 11.52
C THR A 88 10.09 -23.30 11.82
N TYR A 89 8.81 -23.14 12.17
CA TYR A 89 7.92 -24.27 12.47
C TYR A 89 6.99 -24.64 11.32
N ASN A 90 7.18 -24.09 10.12
CA ASN A 90 6.33 -24.37 8.96
C ASN A 90 4.83 -24.20 9.26
N SER A 91 4.52 -23.29 10.18
CA SER A 91 3.14 -22.90 10.49
C SER A 91 2.76 -21.75 9.56
N HIS A 92 1.46 -21.56 9.30
CA HIS A 92 0.93 -20.48 8.44
C HIS A 92 1.54 -19.11 8.76
N ALA A 93 2.64 -18.74 8.09
CA ALA A 93 3.29 -17.44 8.27
C ALA A 93 2.60 -16.35 7.44
N ASP A 94 1.74 -16.75 6.50
CA ASP A 94 0.77 -15.92 5.79
C ASP A 94 -0.58 -15.81 6.52
N SER A 95 -0.67 -16.33 7.76
CA SER A 95 -1.88 -16.14 8.54
C SER A 95 -1.99 -14.68 9.02
N TYR A 96 -3.22 -14.19 9.01
CA TYR A 96 -3.61 -12.96 9.70
C TYR A 96 -3.06 -12.85 11.13
N SER A 97 -2.77 -13.98 11.79
CA SER A 97 -2.29 -14.05 13.16
C SER A 97 -0.95 -13.33 13.36
N LEU A 98 -0.03 -13.39 12.38
CA LEU A 98 1.24 -12.67 12.44
C LEU A 98 1.01 -11.17 12.55
N PHE A 99 0.19 -10.63 11.66
CA PHE A 99 -0.11 -9.20 11.62
C PHE A 99 -0.95 -8.77 12.82
N ALA A 100 -1.87 -9.62 13.29
CA ALA A 100 -2.68 -9.36 14.47
C ALA A 100 -1.86 -9.33 15.76
N VAL A 101 -0.95 -10.30 15.96
CA VAL A 101 -0.05 -10.34 17.13
C VAL A 101 0.89 -9.14 17.12
N TRP A 102 1.39 -8.74 15.96
CA TRP A 102 2.24 -7.56 15.83
C TRP A 102 1.47 -6.24 15.99
N PHE A 103 0.22 -6.18 15.54
CA PHE A 103 -0.64 -5.01 15.68
C PHE A 103 -0.81 -4.58 17.14
N ILE A 104 -0.97 -5.53 18.07
CA ILE A 104 -1.24 -5.24 19.49
C ILE A 104 -0.17 -4.33 20.12
N PRO A 105 1.13 -4.72 20.18
CA PRO A 105 2.16 -3.85 20.73
C PRO A 105 2.35 -2.58 19.90
N ALA A 106 2.23 -2.62 18.57
CA ALA A 106 2.36 -1.43 17.74
C ALA A 106 1.28 -0.38 18.08
N PHE A 107 0.03 -0.81 18.26
CA PHE A 107 -1.10 0.06 18.62
C PHE A 107 -0.96 0.61 20.05
N LEU A 108 -0.60 -0.24 21.02
CA LEU A 108 -0.37 0.20 22.40
C LEU A 108 0.77 1.21 22.48
N LEU A 109 1.87 0.96 21.76
CA LEU A 109 2.98 1.91 21.66
C LEU A 109 2.56 3.20 20.93
N ALA A 110 1.64 3.15 19.97
CA ALA A 110 1.07 4.35 19.36
C ALA A 110 0.35 5.22 20.39
N LEU A 111 -0.46 4.62 21.27
CA LEU A 111 -1.18 5.32 22.33
C LEU A 111 -0.24 5.90 23.40
N LEU A 112 0.78 5.12 23.81
CA LEU A 112 1.71 5.51 24.87
C LEU A 112 2.71 6.58 24.43
N THR A 113 3.22 6.46 23.20
CA THR A 113 4.26 7.38 22.67
C THR A 113 3.67 8.56 21.90
N ARG A 114 2.43 8.45 21.39
CA ARG A 114 1.77 9.40 20.48
C ARG A 114 2.62 9.76 19.25
N TRP A 115 3.50 8.84 18.84
CA TRP A 115 4.42 9.07 17.72
C TRP A 115 3.81 8.55 16.42
N GLN A 116 3.77 9.40 15.37
CA GLN A 116 3.09 9.09 14.10
C GLN A 116 3.47 7.75 13.46
N PRO A 117 4.76 7.33 13.43
CA PRO A 117 5.15 6.04 12.85
C PRO A 117 4.45 4.83 13.46
N TYR A 118 4.14 4.84 14.77
CA TYR A 118 3.38 3.73 15.38
C TYR A 118 1.92 3.72 14.95
N TYR A 119 1.28 4.88 14.76
CA TYR A 119 -0.08 4.95 14.21
C TYR A 119 -0.12 4.42 12.77
N VAL A 120 0.87 4.77 11.95
CA VAL A 120 0.99 4.27 10.57
C VAL A 120 1.20 2.75 10.58
N LEU A 121 2.15 2.26 11.38
CA LEU A 121 2.44 0.82 11.49
C LEU A 121 1.20 0.04 11.96
N ALA A 122 0.55 0.48 13.04
CA ALA A 122 -0.65 -0.17 13.55
C ALA A 122 -1.81 -0.14 12.54
N TYR A 123 -1.99 0.95 11.81
CA TYR A 123 -3.02 1.04 10.77
C TYR A 123 -2.78 0.00 9.65
N ILE A 124 -1.54 -0.10 9.15
CA ILE A 124 -1.16 -1.07 8.12
C ILE A 124 -1.34 -2.50 8.63
N LEU A 125 -0.80 -2.83 9.81
CA LEU A 125 -0.90 -4.18 10.38
C LEU A 125 -2.35 -4.60 10.64
N GLY A 126 -3.18 -3.71 11.18
CA GLY A 126 -4.58 -3.99 11.45
C GLY A 126 -5.39 -4.28 10.18
N HIS A 127 -5.15 -3.51 9.10
CA HIS A 127 -5.82 -3.75 7.82
C HIS A 127 -5.31 -5.01 7.12
N LEU A 128 -4.02 -5.29 7.18
CA LEU A 128 -3.46 -6.54 6.66
C LEU A 128 -4.03 -7.75 7.40
N ALA A 129 -4.07 -7.71 8.74
CA ALA A 129 -4.66 -8.78 9.55
C ALA A 129 -6.13 -9.00 9.18
N TYR A 130 -6.93 -7.93 9.10
CA TYR A 130 -8.34 -8.03 8.74
C TYR A 130 -8.53 -8.59 7.32
N GLY A 131 -7.83 -8.03 6.33
CA GLY A 131 -7.94 -8.42 4.93
C GLY A 131 -7.57 -9.87 4.69
N ILE A 132 -6.45 -10.32 5.27
CA ILE A 132 -5.98 -11.71 5.15
C ILE A 132 -6.92 -12.68 5.89
N TYR A 133 -7.48 -12.29 7.04
CA TYR A 133 -8.40 -13.16 7.78
C TYR A 133 -9.67 -13.49 6.98
N PHE A 134 -10.27 -12.47 6.36
CA PHE A 134 -11.58 -12.61 5.73
C PHE A 134 -11.51 -12.96 4.24
N PHE A 135 -10.62 -12.31 3.48
CA PHE A 135 -10.47 -12.61 2.07
C PHE A 135 -9.52 -13.78 1.82
N GLY A 136 -8.85 -14.29 2.87
CA GLY A 136 -7.83 -15.34 2.76
C GLY A 136 -6.75 -14.92 1.76
N ARG A 137 -6.91 -15.39 0.53
CA ARG A 137 -6.13 -15.04 -0.66
C ARG A 137 -6.89 -14.01 -1.48
N TRP A 138 -6.27 -12.87 -1.75
CA TRP A 138 -6.83 -11.83 -2.63
C TRP A 138 -7.22 -12.46 -3.99
N GLY A 139 -8.51 -12.59 -4.27
CA GLY A 139 -9.02 -12.98 -5.59
C GLY A 139 -9.74 -14.34 -5.71
N VAL A 140 -9.88 -15.15 -4.66
CA VAL A 140 -10.71 -16.37 -4.69
C VAL A 140 -11.92 -16.20 -3.80
N ASN A 141 -13.01 -15.68 -4.35
CA ASN A 141 -14.23 -15.45 -3.60
C ASN A 141 -15.31 -16.47 -4.02
N SER A 142 -15.34 -17.64 -3.39
CA SER A 142 -16.47 -18.59 -3.48
C SER A 142 -17.60 -18.28 -2.49
N ASP A 143 -17.45 -17.22 -1.68
CA ASP A 143 -18.41 -16.85 -0.64
C ASP A 143 -19.58 -16.06 -1.23
N ALA A 144 -20.78 -16.26 -0.68
CA ALA A 144 -21.96 -15.49 -1.06
C ALA A 144 -21.71 -13.97 -0.99
N GLU A 145 -22.20 -13.22 -1.98
CA GLU A 145 -22.00 -11.76 -2.08
C GLU A 145 -22.26 -11.00 -0.78
N ILE A 146 -23.31 -11.40 -0.03
CA ILE A 146 -23.68 -10.78 1.24
C ILE A 146 -22.57 -10.87 2.29
N ILE A 147 -21.79 -11.94 2.30
CA ILE A 147 -20.65 -12.14 3.21
C ILE A 147 -19.54 -11.17 2.82
N GLN A 148 -19.21 -11.09 1.54
CA GLN A 148 -18.17 -10.18 1.03
C GLN A 148 -18.52 -8.72 1.33
N ILE A 149 -19.77 -8.31 1.09
CA ILE A 149 -20.26 -6.97 1.44
C ILE A 149 -20.18 -6.74 2.95
N THR A 150 -20.54 -7.73 3.78
CA THR A 150 -20.44 -7.62 5.25
C THR A 150 -19.00 -7.41 5.71
N ILE A 151 -18.03 -8.08 5.07
CA ILE A 151 -16.60 -7.90 5.32
C ILE A 151 -16.17 -6.47 4.96
N TRP A 152 -16.52 -5.98 3.78
CA TRP A 152 -16.24 -4.59 3.39
C TRP A 152 -16.88 -3.60 4.37
N LEU A 153 -18.13 -3.81 4.77
CA LEU A 153 -18.80 -3.00 5.77
C LEU A 153 -18.06 -2.99 7.11
N GLY A 154 -17.47 -4.12 7.53
CA GLY A 154 -16.62 -4.19 8.71
C GLY A 154 -15.42 -3.24 8.64
N ILE A 155 -14.73 -3.18 7.49
CA ILE A 155 -13.63 -2.21 7.26
C ILE A 155 -14.14 -0.77 7.28
N ALA A 156 -15.28 -0.50 6.65
CA ALA A 156 -15.87 0.83 6.62
C ALA A 156 -16.24 1.31 8.02
N ILE A 157 -16.87 0.45 8.84
CA ILE A 157 -17.23 0.74 10.24
C ILE A 157 -15.98 0.98 11.08
N ALA A 158 -14.96 0.13 10.97
CA ALA A 158 -13.70 0.29 11.69
C ALA A 158 -13.05 1.65 11.38
N ASN A 159 -12.99 2.03 10.10
CA ASN A 159 -12.46 3.33 9.68
C ASN A 159 -13.34 4.51 10.12
N GLY A 160 -14.67 4.34 10.15
CA GLY A 160 -15.59 5.32 10.74
C GLY A 160 -15.33 5.55 12.23
N ILE A 161 -15.11 4.48 13.01
CA ILE A 161 -14.74 4.57 14.42
C ILE A 161 -13.39 5.28 14.58
N LEU A 162 -12.37 4.91 13.80
CA LEU A 162 -11.06 5.56 13.84
C LEU A 162 -11.14 7.06 13.49
N TYR A 163 -11.99 7.42 12.53
CA TYR A 163 -12.27 8.82 12.19
C TYR A 163 -12.88 9.56 13.38
N VAL A 164 -13.95 9.02 13.98
CA VAL A 164 -14.64 9.65 15.12
C VAL A 164 -13.72 9.77 16.34
N LEU A 165 -12.90 8.74 16.63
CA LEU A 165 -11.94 8.78 17.73
C LEU A 165 -10.84 9.82 17.50
N SER A 166 -10.39 10.00 16.26
CA SER A 166 -9.41 11.01 15.90
C SER A 166 -10.01 12.42 15.88
N GLU A 167 -11.28 12.56 15.47
CA GLU A 167 -12.03 13.81 15.52
C GLU A 167 -12.28 14.28 16.97
N LYS A 168 -12.62 13.36 17.87
CA LYS A 168 -12.79 13.63 19.30
C LYS A 168 -11.48 13.76 20.08
N GLU A 169 -10.34 13.87 19.37
CA GLU A 169 -9.00 13.99 19.94
C GLU A 169 -8.60 12.88 20.92
N ARG A 170 -9.27 11.71 20.87
CA ARG A 170 -8.87 10.53 21.64
C ARG A 170 -7.64 9.85 21.02
N LEU A 171 -7.50 9.96 19.69
CA LEU A 171 -6.32 9.51 18.94
C LEU A 171 -5.63 10.73 18.29
N TYR A 172 -4.43 11.05 18.74
CA TYR A 172 -3.67 12.23 18.28
C TYR A 172 -2.91 11.95 16.98
N SER A 173 -3.62 11.66 15.89
CA SER A 173 -3.00 11.44 14.58
C SER A 173 -3.77 12.12 13.43
N PRO A 174 -3.18 13.18 12.83
CA PRO A 174 -3.71 13.77 11.61
C PRO A 174 -3.73 12.79 10.43
N PHE A 175 -2.74 11.90 10.37
CA PHE A 175 -2.68 10.84 9.37
C PHE A 175 -3.86 9.89 9.51
N LEU A 176 -4.11 9.39 10.74
CA LEU A 176 -5.19 8.45 11.00
C LEU A 176 -6.57 9.03 10.68
N LYS A 177 -6.82 10.28 11.10
CA LYS A 177 -8.06 11.01 10.78
C LYS A 177 -8.27 11.11 9.26
N TRP A 178 -7.20 11.45 8.52
CA TRP A 178 -7.28 11.61 7.09
C TRP A 178 -7.46 10.26 6.37
N ILE A 179 -6.60 9.28 6.63
CA ILE A 179 -6.64 7.99 5.92
C ILE A 179 -7.92 7.22 6.23
N SER A 180 -8.43 7.26 7.46
CA SER A 180 -9.65 6.54 7.81
C SER A 180 -10.89 7.14 7.15
N PHE A 181 -10.94 8.46 6.95
CA PHE A 181 -11.97 9.09 6.15
C PHE A 181 -11.92 8.62 4.68
N GLN A 182 -10.72 8.59 4.07
CA GLN A 182 -10.56 8.17 2.68
C GLN A 182 -10.91 6.69 2.48
N ILE A 183 -10.34 5.80 3.29
CA ILE A 183 -10.55 4.35 3.16
C ILE A 183 -12.00 3.97 3.49
N GLY A 184 -12.62 4.62 4.49
CA GLY A 184 -14.03 4.40 4.82
C GLY A 184 -14.96 4.68 3.62
N MET A 185 -14.72 5.78 2.90
CA MET A 185 -15.48 6.11 1.69
C MET A 185 -15.15 5.18 0.51
N ALA A 186 -13.86 4.91 0.29
CA ALA A 186 -13.40 4.02 -0.78
C ALA A 186 -14.07 2.64 -0.70
N VAL A 187 -14.12 2.07 0.50
CA VAL A 187 -14.70 0.76 0.74
C VAL A 187 -16.20 0.75 0.49
N LEU A 188 -16.94 1.81 0.85
CA LEU A 188 -18.36 1.90 0.55
C LEU A 188 -18.63 2.01 -0.96
N VAL A 189 -17.77 2.71 -1.70
CA VAL A 189 -17.85 2.74 -3.17
C VAL A 189 -17.63 1.33 -3.74
N VAL A 190 -16.61 0.61 -3.29
CA VAL A 190 -16.33 -0.77 -3.71
C VAL A 190 -17.50 -1.70 -3.37
N ALA A 191 -18.03 -1.64 -2.14
CA ALA A 191 -19.16 -2.46 -1.70
C ALA A 191 -20.47 -2.16 -2.47
N SER A 192 -20.59 -0.96 -3.04
CA SER A 192 -21.73 -0.57 -3.87
C SER A 192 -21.67 -1.06 -5.31
N ASN A 193 -20.54 -1.62 -5.76
CA ASN A 193 -20.33 -1.95 -7.17
C ASN A 193 -21.32 -3.03 -7.62
N SER A 194 -22.25 -2.68 -8.52
CA SER A 194 -23.33 -3.57 -8.96
C SER A 194 -22.86 -4.66 -9.94
N HIS A 195 -21.69 -4.48 -10.56
CA HIS A 195 -21.08 -5.50 -11.41
C HIS A 195 -20.27 -6.52 -10.59
N ALA A 196 -19.68 -6.08 -9.48
CA ALA A 196 -18.98 -6.97 -8.56
C ALA A 196 -19.95 -7.75 -7.65
N TYR A 197 -21.12 -7.17 -7.34
CA TYR A 197 -22.16 -7.75 -6.49
C TYR A 197 -23.52 -7.60 -7.16
N GLU A 198 -23.93 -8.58 -7.96
CA GLU A 198 -25.12 -8.50 -8.82
C GLU A 198 -26.41 -8.41 -8.02
N LYS A 199 -26.52 -9.18 -6.93
CA LYS A 199 -27.75 -9.27 -6.13
C LYS A 199 -27.86 -8.14 -5.13
N TYR A 200 -26.75 -7.78 -4.47
CA TYR A 200 -26.76 -6.86 -3.34
C TYR A 200 -26.12 -5.49 -3.60
N GLY A 201 -25.31 -5.34 -4.64
CA GLY A 201 -24.58 -4.10 -4.94
C GLY A 201 -25.50 -2.90 -5.16
N ILE A 202 -26.65 -3.10 -5.81
CA ILE A 202 -27.62 -2.02 -6.04
C ILE A 202 -28.19 -1.46 -4.72
N PHE A 203 -28.43 -2.33 -3.72
CA PHE A 203 -28.95 -1.91 -2.41
C PHE A 203 -27.90 -1.15 -1.61
N MET A 204 -26.62 -1.43 -1.84
CA MET A 204 -25.49 -0.74 -1.20
C MET A 204 -25.32 0.71 -1.67
N ASN A 205 -26.02 1.14 -2.71
CA ASN A 205 -26.07 2.55 -3.11
C ASN A 205 -26.75 3.44 -2.05
N LEU A 206 -27.79 2.95 -1.38
CA LEU A 206 -28.50 3.70 -0.35
C LEU A 206 -27.60 4.07 0.85
N PRO A 207 -26.92 3.12 1.52
CA PRO A 207 -26.01 3.47 2.61
C PRO A 207 -24.85 4.35 2.12
N LEU A 208 -24.34 4.14 0.90
CA LEU A 208 -23.31 5.02 0.32
C LEU A 208 -23.78 6.48 0.21
N ILE A 209 -24.98 6.71 -0.35
CA ILE A 209 -25.57 8.05 -0.48
C ILE A 209 -25.81 8.67 0.90
N LEU A 210 -26.35 7.90 1.85
CA LEU A 210 -26.60 8.39 3.21
C LEU A 210 -25.30 8.80 3.92
N VAL A 211 -24.24 8.00 3.80
CA VAL A 211 -22.93 8.31 4.41
C VAL A 211 -22.28 9.51 3.75
N LEU A 212 -22.34 9.64 2.41
CA LEU A 212 -21.83 10.81 1.71
C LEU A 212 -22.59 12.08 2.09
N ALA A 213 -23.92 12.02 2.14
CA ALA A 213 -24.76 13.14 2.57
C ALA A 213 -24.46 13.53 4.02
N ALA A 214 -24.34 12.55 4.92
CA ALA A 214 -23.96 12.78 6.31
C ALA A 214 -22.56 13.39 6.43
N ALA A 215 -21.59 12.95 5.62
CA ALA A 215 -20.25 13.51 5.60
C ALA A 215 -20.24 14.96 5.12
N VAL A 216 -20.96 15.28 4.04
CA VAL A 216 -21.13 16.67 3.56
C VAL A 216 -21.80 17.53 4.64
N TYR A 217 -22.91 17.07 5.21
CA TYR A 217 -23.63 17.79 6.26
C TYR A 217 -22.77 18.01 7.51
N TYR A 218 -22.10 16.96 8.00
CA TYR A 218 -21.26 17.03 9.19
C TYR A 218 -20.05 17.96 8.99
N THR A 219 -19.36 17.85 7.85
CA THR A 219 -18.17 18.67 7.55
C THR A 219 -18.55 20.13 7.29
N HIS A 220 -19.73 20.38 6.72
CA HIS A 220 -20.30 21.71 6.63
C HIS A 220 -20.64 22.29 8.01
N LYS A 221 -21.32 21.52 8.87
CA LYS A 221 -21.69 21.91 10.24
C LYS A 221 -20.47 22.19 11.11
N THR A 222 -19.45 21.34 11.04
CA THR A 222 -18.18 21.51 11.76
C THR A 222 -17.25 22.56 11.14
N ARG A 223 -17.68 23.21 10.06
CA ARG A 223 -16.93 24.25 9.33
C ARG A 223 -15.54 23.80 8.87
N ASN A 224 -15.35 22.50 8.61
CA ASN A 224 -14.07 21.94 8.19
C ASN A 224 -13.95 21.93 6.66
N LYS A 225 -13.38 23.01 6.11
CA LYS A 225 -13.23 23.23 4.66
C LYS A 225 -12.50 22.09 3.93
N ALA A 226 -11.47 21.49 4.54
CA ALA A 226 -10.72 20.42 3.90
C ALA A 226 -11.53 19.12 3.75
N TYR A 227 -12.30 18.74 4.78
CA TYR A 227 -13.11 17.51 4.73
C TYR A 227 -14.40 17.69 3.94
N LEU A 228 -14.95 18.90 3.87
CA LEU A 228 -16.06 19.21 2.95
C LEU A 228 -15.62 19.06 1.49
N LEU A 229 -14.40 19.49 1.17
CA LEU A 229 -13.78 19.23 -0.12
C LEU A 229 -13.63 17.73 -0.37
N PHE A 230 -13.03 16.97 0.55
CA PHE A 230 -12.91 15.51 0.36
C PHE A 230 -14.27 14.80 0.20
N ALA A 231 -15.29 15.20 0.95
CA ALA A 231 -16.64 14.65 0.79
C ALA A 231 -17.21 14.95 -0.61
N GLY A 232 -17.07 16.18 -1.09
CA GLY A 232 -17.47 16.54 -2.46
C GLY A 232 -16.72 15.75 -3.53
N LEU A 233 -15.42 15.49 -3.34
CA LEU A 233 -14.65 14.64 -4.26
C LEU A 233 -15.18 13.20 -4.29
N TRP A 234 -15.50 12.62 -3.13
CA TRP A 234 -16.08 11.28 -3.07
C TRP A 234 -17.47 11.19 -3.70
N VAL A 235 -18.25 12.28 -3.66
CA VAL A 235 -19.48 12.38 -4.45
C VAL A 235 -19.16 12.33 -5.95
N SER A 236 -18.21 13.11 -6.44
CA SER A 236 -17.79 13.08 -7.86
C SER A 236 -17.24 11.70 -8.27
N ILE A 237 -16.45 11.04 -7.42
CA ILE A 237 -15.93 9.69 -7.68
C ILE A 237 -17.08 8.68 -7.74
N THR A 238 -17.98 8.70 -6.76
CA THR A 238 -19.16 7.82 -6.74
C THR A 238 -19.99 7.97 -8.00
N VAL A 239 -20.32 9.20 -8.38
CA VAL A 239 -21.06 9.50 -9.61
C VAL A 239 -20.34 8.93 -10.84
N THR A 240 -19.01 9.01 -10.87
CA THR A 240 -18.19 8.50 -11.97
C THR A 240 -18.22 6.99 -12.05
N VAL A 241 -18.01 6.32 -10.93
CA VAL A 241 -18.08 4.85 -10.84
C VAL A 241 -19.47 4.37 -11.27
N LYS A 242 -20.54 5.02 -10.80
CA LYS A 242 -21.92 4.67 -11.21
C LYS A 242 -22.20 4.96 -12.67
N TYR A 243 -21.65 6.03 -13.22
CA TYR A 243 -21.74 6.28 -14.65
C TYR A 243 -21.07 5.18 -15.48
N ILE A 244 -19.90 4.70 -15.06
CA ILE A 244 -19.21 3.57 -15.73
C ILE A 244 -20.03 2.28 -15.61
N GLU A 245 -20.58 1.98 -14.43
CA GLU A 245 -21.49 0.83 -14.24
C GLU A 245 -22.68 0.90 -15.20
N LEU A 246 -23.30 2.08 -15.33
CA LEU A 246 -24.43 2.29 -16.24
C LEU A 246 -24.06 2.17 -17.72
N ILE A 247 -22.86 2.63 -18.14
CA ILE A 247 -22.38 2.40 -19.51
C ILE A 247 -22.31 0.91 -19.78
N ILE A 248 -21.71 0.13 -18.87
CA ILE A 248 -21.51 -1.31 -19.06
C ILE A 248 -22.86 -2.03 -19.18
N GLN A 249 -23.84 -1.63 -18.36
CA GLN A 249 -25.15 -2.28 -18.33
C GLN A 249 -26.11 -1.83 -19.44
N TYR A 250 -26.07 -0.55 -19.82
CA TYR A 250 -27.04 0.10 -20.70
C TYR A 250 -26.38 0.77 -21.92
N TYR A 251 -25.38 0.12 -22.53
CA TYR A 251 -24.76 0.64 -23.76
C TYR A 251 -25.78 0.63 -24.92
N ASN A 252 -26.45 1.75 -25.14
CA ASN A 252 -27.35 1.94 -26.27
C ASN A 252 -27.34 3.40 -26.72
N GLU A 253 -27.91 3.67 -27.90
CA GLU A 253 -27.88 4.99 -28.50
C GLU A 253 -28.51 6.06 -27.59
N PHE A 254 -29.68 5.75 -27.03
CA PHE A 254 -30.41 6.65 -26.14
C PHE A 254 -29.61 7.01 -24.89
N PHE A 255 -28.92 6.04 -24.29
CA PHE A 255 -28.08 6.24 -23.12
C PHE A 255 -26.98 7.26 -23.40
N PHE A 256 -26.26 7.14 -24.51
CA PHE A 256 -25.18 8.07 -24.85
C PHE A 256 -25.69 9.48 -25.20
N ILE A 257 -26.85 9.59 -25.84
CA ILE A 257 -27.52 10.88 -26.10
C ILE A 257 -27.92 11.54 -24.77
N ALA A 258 -28.58 10.81 -23.87
CA ALA A 258 -28.96 11.30 -22.55
C ALA A 258 -27.74 11.67 -21.69
N SER A 259 -26.65 10.91 -21.82
CA SER A 259 -25.39 11.13 -21.11
C SER A 259 -24.74 12.46 -21.45
N LEU A 260 -24.96 13.00 -22.66
CA LEU A 260 -24.47 14.32 -23.04
C LEU A 260 -25.06 15.41 -22.13
N LEU A 261 -26.38 15.38 -21.91
CA LEU A 261 -27.06 16.31 -21.01
C LEU A 261 -26.57 16.11 -19.57
N PHE A 262 -26.43 14.86 -19.13
CA PHE A 262 -25.92 14.54 -17.81
C PHE A 262 -24.52 15.12 -17.56
N ILE A 263 -23.59 15.00 -18.51
CA ILE A 263 -22.23 15.56 -18.37
C ILE A 263 -22.26 17.09 -18.31
N ILE A 264 -23.08 17.74 -19.14
CA ILE A 264 -23.23 19.20 -19.10
C ILE A 264 -23.70 19.64 -17.70
N LEU A 265 -24.72 18.97 -17.16
CA LEU A 265 -25.23 19.23 -15.81
C LEU A 265 -24.19 18.92 -14.73
N PHE A 266 -23.44 17.83 -14.87
CA PHE A 266 -22.40 17.43 -13.93
C PHE A 266 -21.24 18.43 -13.88
N ILE A 267 -20.74 18.87 -15.04
CA ILE A 267 -19.70 19.91 -15.12
C ILE A 267 -20.22 21.22 -14.51
N PHE A 268 -21.46 21.61 -14.83
CA PHE A 268 -22.08 22.81 -14.26
C PHE A 268 -22.21 22.73 -12.73
N ALA A 269 -22.67 21.59 -12.20
CA ALA A 269 -22.80 21.35 -10.76
C ALA A 269 -21.44 21.44 -10.05
N ASN A 270 -20.40 20.84 -10.62
CA ASN A 270 -19.04 20.93 -10.10
C ASN A 270 -18.50 22.36 -10.11
N VAL A 271 -18.78 23.14 -11.16
CA VAL A 271 -18.41 24.57 -11.23
C VAL A 271 -19.09 25.35 -10.12
N LYS A 272 -20.40 25.15 -9.92
CA LYS A 272 -21.17 25.79 -8.85
C LYS A 272 -20.64 25.40 -7.46
N PHE A 273 -20.38 24.13 -7.23
CA PHE A 273 -19.80 23.64 -5.98
C PHE A 273 -18.42 24.26 -5.70
N MET A 274 -17.53 24.28 -6.69
CA MET A 274 -16.21 24.89 -6.55
C MET A 274 -16.28 26.38 -6.25
N ASN A 275 -17.20 27.11 -6.90
CA ASN A 275 -17.43 28.52 -6.62
C ASN A 275 -17.96 28.74 -5.20
N PHE A 276 -18.90 27.91 -4.75
CA PHE A 276 -19.42 27.93 -3.39
C PHE A 276 -18.31 27.70 -2.35
N ILE A 277 -17.45 26.68 -2.52
CA ILE A 277 -16.37 26.43 -1.56
C ILE A 277 -15.32 27.55 -1.55
N ARG A 278 -15.07 28.17 -2.70
CA ARG A 278 -14.14 29.31 -2.80
C ARG A 278 -14.70 30.56 -2.09
N SER A 279 -16.00 30.82 -2.17
CA SER A 279 -16.64 31.93 -1.45
C SER A 279 -16.88 31.63 0.04
N TRP A 280 -16.95 30.35 0.42
CA TRP A 280 -17.15 29.95 1.81
C TRP A 280 -15.87 30.10 2.64
N ASN A 281 -15.87 31.08 3.54
CA ASN A 281 -14.79 31.35 4.49
C ASN A 281 -15.27 31.07 5.93
N PRO A 282 -14.79 30.01 6.60
CA PRO A 282 -15.29 29.60 7.92
C PRO A 282 -14.88 30.51 9.10
N SER A 283 -14.39 31.73 8.85
CA SER A 283 -13.82 32.62 9.87
C SER A 283 -14.86 33.61 10.45
N SER A 284 -15.54 33.20 11.53
CA SER A 284 -15.94 34.10 12.62
C SER A 284 -16.13 33.30 13.90
N LYS A 285 -15.31 33.59 14.92
CA LYS A 285 -15.51 33.10 16.28
C LYS A 285 -16.86 33.65 16.78
N GLN A 286 -17.79 32.77 17.12
CA GLN A 286 -18.86 33.07 18.08
C GLN A 286 -18.52 32.31 19.36
N LEU A 287 -17.74 32.95 20.24
CA LEU A 287 -17.68 32.61 21.65
C LEU A 287 -18.26 33.83 22.38
N GLN A 288 -19.51 33.67 22.84
CA GLN A 288 -20.31 34.38 23.86
C GLN A 288 -20.17 35.92 24.03
N PRO A 289 -21.30 36.64 24.21
CA PRO A 289 -21.28 38.06 24.50
C PRO A 289 -21.00 38.27 25.99
N GLU A 290 -19.83 38.78 26.36
CA GLU A 290 -19.71 39.50 27.62
C GLU A 290 -18.50 40.45 27.59
N ASN A 291 -18.84 41.74 27.58
CA ASN A 291 -18.06 42.90 28.03
C ASN A 291 -16.56 42.94 27.70
N ARG A 292 -16.21 43.74 26.69
CA ARG A 292 -15.18 44.79 26.82
C ARG A 292 -15.27 45.78 25.65
N SER A 293 -15.31 47.05 26.06
CA SER A 293 -15.37 48.28 25.30
C SER A 293 -14.23 48.44 24.29
N ASP A 294 -14.58 49.09 23.18
CA ASP A 294 -13.78 49.99 22.35
C ASP A 294 -12.28 49.72 22.26
N GLN A 295 -11.85 49.07 21.17
CA GLN A 295 -10.65 49.48 20.46
C GLN A 295 -10.69 49.08 18.98
N GLU A 296 -10.28 50.04 18.18
CA GLU A 296 -10.40 50.22 16.73
C GLU A 296 -9.98 49.04 15.83
N ALA A 297 -10.64 49.05 14.66
CA ALA A 297 -10.39 48.30 13.45
C ALA A 297 -8.92 47.95 13.18
N THR A 298 -8.65 46.64 13.08
CA THR A 298 -7.80 46.09 12.01
C THR A 298 -8.35 44.72 11.60
N ASP A 299 -9.10 44.73 10.50
CA ASP A 299 -9.68 43.55 9.87
C ASP A 299 -8.56 42.73 9.20
N GLN A 300 -7.80 41.98 10.00
CA GLN A 300 -6.88 40.97 9.50
C GLN A 300 -7.58 39.62 9.47
N ALA A 301 -8.27 39.35 8.35
CA ALA A 301 -8.69 38.01 7.99
C ALA A 301 -7.47 37.07 8.05
N LYS A 302 -7.47 36.12 9.00
CA LYS A 302 -6.39 35.12 9.12
C LYS A 302 -6.18 34.43 7.76
N PRO A 303 -4.94 34.35 7.25
CA PRO A 303 -4.67 33.70 5.98
C PRO A 303 -5.12 32.24 6.04
N GLU A 304 -5.95 31.81 5.07
CA GLU A 304 -6.31 30.40 4.91
C GLU A 304 -5.06 29.52 4.98
N GLY A 305 -5.11 28.46 5.81
CA GLY A 305 -3.97 27.56 6.02
C GLY A 305 -3.52 26.90 4.72
N ASP A 306 -2.20 26.72 4.57
CA ASP A 306 -1.55 26.16 3.37
C ASP A 306 -2.16 24.83 2.93
N PHE A 307 -2.59 23.99 3.88
CA PHE A 307 -3.22 22.70 3.60
C PHE A 307 -4.55 22.86 2.86
N THR A 308 -5.43 23.77 3.28
CA THR A 308 -6.72 24.00 2.62
C THR A 308 -6.55 24.52 1.20
N LYS A 309 -5.61 25.44 0.99
CA LYS A 309 -5.26 25.93 -0.36
C LYS A 309 -4.77 24.80 -1.26
N TRP A 310 -3.95 23.91 -0.71
CA TRP A 310 -3.48 22.72 -1.42
C TRP A 310 -4.64 21.77 -1.76
N VAL A 311 -5.54 21.48 -0.82
CA VAL A 311 -6.73 20.63 -1.06
C VAL A 311 -7.62 21.22 -2.17
N VAL A 312 -7.88 22.53 -2.16
CA VAL A 312 -8.68 23.18 -3.23
C VAL A 312 -8.03 22.99 -4.60
N ARG A 313 -6.70 23.10 -4.70
CA ARG A 313 -5.97 22.88 -5.97
C ARG A 313 -6.09 21.43 -6.44
N VAL A 314 -5.80 20.47 -5.55
CA VAL A 314 -5.88 19.02 -5.87
C VAL A 314 -7.30 18.64 -6.27
N LEU A 315 -8.31 19.16 -5.56
CA LEU A 315 -9.71 18.85 -5.86
C LEU A 315 -10.15 19.49 -7.19
N THR A 316 -9.72 20.72 -7.49
CA THR A 316 -9.97 21.34 -8.80
C THR A 316 -9.43 20.45 -9.92
N VAL A 317 -8.21 19.92 -9.78
CA VAL A 317 -7.62 18.98 -10.74
C VAL A 317 -8.44 17.70 -10.85
N SER A 318 -8.80 17.12 -9.71
CA SER A 318 -9.53 15.85 -9.67
C SER A 318 -10.89 15.97 -10.34
N VAL A 319 -11.61 17.07 -10.12
CA VAL A 319 -12.88 17.38 -10.79
C VAL A 319 -12.69 17.52 -12.30
N ILE A 320 -11.61 18.17 -12.76
CA ILE A 320 -11.31 18.28 -14.19
C ILE A 320 -11.06 16.89 -14.78
N ILE A 321 -10.22 16.07 -14.15
CA ILE A 321 -9.90 14.70 -14.60
C ILE A 321 -11.17 13.85 -14.67
N ILE A 322 -12.00 13.89 -13.62
CA ILE A 322 -13.26 13.17 -13.55
C ILE A 322 -14.21 13.61 -14.69
N GLY A 323 -14.41 14.93 -14.84
CA GLY A 323 -15.23 15.46 -15.92
C GLY A 323 -14.69 15.10 -17.30
N SER A 324 -13.37 15.07 -17.46
CA SER A 324 -12.73 14.71 -18.74
C SER A 324 -12.86 13.23 -19.06
N LEU A 325 -12.75 12.36 -18.06
CA LEU A 325 -12.95 10.91 -18.21
C LEU A 325 -14.39 10.63 -18.64
N LEU A 326 -15.36 11.19 -17.92
CA LEU A 326 -16.79 11.07 -18.26
C LEU A 326 -17.08 11.58 -19.67
N GLY A 327 -16.63 12.80 -19.98
CA GLY A 327 -16.76 13.40 -21.30
C GLY A 327 -16.17 12.53 -22.41
N SER A 328 -14.98 11.97 -22.18
CA SER A 328 -14.31 11.10 -23.15
C SER A 328 -15.10 9.82 -23.41
N LEU A 329 -15.55 9.13 -22.36
CA LEU A 329 -16.34 7.91 -22.48
C LEU A 329 -17.65 8.13 -23.27
N THR A 330 -18.32 9.26 -23.04
CA THR A 330 -19.54 9.60 -23.78
C THR A 330 -19.28 9.91 -25.23
N ILE A 331 -18.22 10.67 -25.53
CA ILE A 331 -17.86 10.99 -26.91
C ILE A 331 -17.48 9.73 -27.69
N ILE A 332 -16.74 8.81 -27.06
CA ILE A 332 -16.46 7.49 -27.64
C ILE A 332 -17.77 6.78 -27.96
N GLY A 333 -18.67 6.64 -26.98
CA GLY A 333 -19.96 5.98 -27.21
C GLY A 333 -20.84 6.64 -28.26
N ILE A 334 -20.83 7.98 -28.37
CA ILE A 334 -21.55 8.68 -29.44
C ILE A 334 -20.94 8.33 -30.80
N ILE A 335 -19.62 8.36 -30.94
CA ILE A 335 -18.96 8.10 -32.22
C ILE A 335 -19.10 6.63 -32.64
N THR A 336 -18.97 5.70 -31.69
CA THR A 336 -18.97 4.26 -31.98
C THR A 336 -20.36 3.64 -32.02
N VAL A 337 -21.27 4.05 -31.11
CA VAL A 337 -22.60 3.42 -30.96
C VAL A 337 -23.68 4.25 -31.65
N VAL A 338 -23.71 5.57 -31.43
CA VAL A 338 -24.79 6.42 -31.98
C VAL A 338 -24.58 6.72 -33.47
N LEU A 339 -23.36 7.12 -33.84
CA LEU A 339 -23.04 7.51 -35.21
C LEU A 339 -22.55 6.32 -36.07
N GLY A 340 -22.04 5.26 -35.43
CA GLY A 340 -21.66 4.02 -36.10
C GLY A 340 -20.58 4.19 -37.18
N PHE A 341 -19.60 5.07 -36.97
CA PHE A 341 -18.51 5.26 -37.93
C PHE A 341 -17.65 4.00 -38.10
N ASN A 342 -17.25 3.71 -39.34
CA ASN A 342 -16.40 2.55 -39.65
C ASN A 342 -14.98 2.67 -39.07
N GLU A 343 -14.42 3.88 -39.06
CA GLU A 343 -13.07 4.20 -38.53
C GLU A 343 -13.19 5.26 -37.42
N PRO A 344 -13.73 4.89 -36.25
CA PRO A 344 -14.00 5.84 -35.17
C PRO A 344 -12.73 6.53 -34.66
N GLU A 345 -11.57 5.90 -34.74
CA GLU A 345 -10.25 6.43 -34.38
C GLU A 345 -9.92 7.73 -35.14
N ASN A 346 -10.20 7.79 -36.44
CA ASN A 346 -9.89 8.95 -37.28
C ASN A 346 -10.77 10.15 -36.89
N ILE A 347 -12.04 9.88 -36.56
CA ILE A 347 -12.98 10.89 -36.05
C ILE A 347 -12.53 11.40 -34.67
N LEU A 348 -12.09 10.50 -33.78
CA LEU A 348 -11.58 10.85 -32.45
C LEU A 348 -10.31 11.70 -32.52
N ILE A 349 -9.39 11.37 -33.43
CA ILE A 349 -8.19 12.17 -33.70
C ILE A 349 -8.59 13.58 -34.17
N GLY A 350 -9.45 13.67 -35.19
CA GLY A 350 -9.92 14.95 -35.71
C GLY A 350 -10.61 15.81 -34.64
N PHE A 351 -11.52 15.19 -33.88
CA PHE A 351 -12.18 15.82 -32.75
C PHE A 351 -11.18 16.31 -31.69
N GLY A 352 -10.20 15.48 -31.33
CA GLY A 352 -9.15 15.83 -30.37
C GLY A 352 -8.32 17.04 -30.82
N CYS A 353 -7.89 17.06 -32.08
CA CYS A 353 -7.16 18.19 -32.66
C CYS A 353 -7.97 19.49 -32.59
N VAL A 354 -9.22 19.46 -33.07
CA VAL A 354 -10.10 20.64 -33.08
C VAL A 354 -10.36 21.16 -31.67
N THR A 355 -10.72 20.28 -30.74
CA THR A 355 -11.06 20.68 -29.37
C THR A 355 -9.85 21.21 -28.60
N VAL A 356 -8.67 20.60 -28.75
CA VAL A 356 -7.45 21.08 -28.10
C VAL A 356 -7.06 22.46 -28.62
N ILE A 357 -7.03 22.66 -29.94
CA ILE A 357 -6.71 23.96 -30.56
C ILE A 357 -7.72 25.02 -30.13
N ALA A 358 -9.02 24.71 -30.22
CA ALA A 358 -10.08 25.64 -29.83
C ALA A 358 -9.97 26.05 -28.36
N MET A 359 -9.71 25.11 -27.45
CA MET A 359 -9.59 25.41 -26.02
C MET A 359 -8.28 26.11 -25.65
N ILE A 360 -7.20 25.98 -26.43
CA ILE A 360 -6.00 26.82 -26.26
C ILE A 360 -6.33 28.30 -26.57
N ILE A 361 -7.13 28.55 -27.61
CA ILE A 361 -7.51 29.90 -28.06
C ILE A 361 -8.61 30.52 -27.18
N ALA A 362 -9.59 29.73 -26.72
CA ALA A 362 -10.78 30.20 -26.01
C ALA A 362 -10.52 30.64 -24.55
N LYS A 363 -9.78 31.74 -24.37
CA LYS A 363 -9.35 32.25 -23.05
C LYS A 363 -10.48 32.79 -22.17
N LYS A 364 -11.65 33.11 -22.73
CA LYS A 364 -12.78 33.71 -22.00
C LYS A 364 -13.70 32.68 -21.32
N LEU A 365 -13.54 31.38 -21.60
CA LEU A 365 -14.35 30.33 -20.99
C LEU A 365 -13.97 30.09 -19.53
N ASN A 366 -14.93 29.60 -18.74
CA ASN A 366 -14.66 29.17 -17.37
C ASN A 366 -13.54 28.12 -17.36
N SER A 367 -12.57 28.26 -16.45
CA SER A 367 -11.39 27.40 -16.38
C SER A 367 -11.75 25.91 -16.27
N LEU A 368 -12.74 25.54 -15.45
CA LEU A 368 -13.14 24.14 -15.27
C LEU A 368 -13.63 23.54 -16.60
N VAL A 369 -14.58 24.20 -17.26
CA VAL A 369 -15.14 23.76 -18.54
C VAL A 369 -14.05 23.67 -19.61
N ARG A 370 -13.24 24.74 -19.73
CA ARG A 370 -12.17 24.84 -20.72
C ARG A 370 -11.18 23.70 -20.58
N TYR A 371 -10.70 23.41 -19.37
CA TYR A 371 -9.73 22.34 -19.16
C TYR A 371 -10.37 20.95 -19.25
N THR A 372 -11.64 20.79 -18.87
CA THR A 372 -12.33 19.52 -19.05
C THR A 372 -12.40 19.14 -20.53
N ILE A 373 -12.83 20.06 -21.39
CA ILE A 373 -12.91 19.83 -22.84
C ILE A 373 -11.51 19.62 -23.44
N LEU A 374 -10.54 20.44 -23.04
CA LEU A 374 -9.17 20.33 -23.55
C LEU A 374 -8.54 18.97 -23.21
N ILE A 375 -8.66 18.53 -21.96
CA ILE A 375 -8.12 17.25 -21.51
C ILE A 375 -8.87 16.08 -22.14
N SER A 376 -10.19 16.16 -22.32
CA SER A 376 -10.93 15.16 -23.11
C SER A 376 -10.43 15.10 -24.54
N GLY A 377 -10.21 16.25 -25.19
CA GLY A 377 -9.65 16.30 -26.55
C GLY A 377 -8.27 15.65 -26.64
N LEU A 378 -7.40 15.88 -25.65
CA LEU A 378 -6.10 15.21 -25.57
C LEU A 378 -6.24 13.70 -25.34
N LEU A 379 -7.08 13.27 -24.39
CA LEU A 379 -7.28 11.85 -24.10
C LEU A 379 -7.83 11.09 -25.30
N LEU A 380 -8.83 11.65 -25.97
CA LEU A 380 -9.46 11.04 -27.14
C LEU A 380 -8.52 11.04 -28.34
N GLY A 381 -7.97 12.20 -28.69
CA GLY A 381 -7.16 12.34 -29.90
C GLY A 381 -5.79 11.66 -29.78
N ALA A 382 -5.05 11.95 -28.71
CA ALA A 382 -3.76 11.29 -28.49
C ALA A 382 -3.94 9.80 -28.15
N GLY A 383 -5.00 9.43 -27.42
CA GLY A 383 -5.30 8.02 -27.13
C GLY A 383 -5.62 7.21 -28.39
N ALA A 384 -6.44 7.74 -29.29
CA ALA A 384 -6.71 7.11 -30.59
C ALA A 384 -5.43 7.02 -31.46
N ALA A 385 -4.56 8.04 -31.42
CA ALA A 385 -3.28 8.01 -32.11
C ALA A 385 -2.30 6.98 -31.52
N VAL A 386 -2.31 6.77 -30.20
CA VAL A 386 -1.54 5.68 -29.56
C VAL A 386 -2.08 4.32 -29.97
N PHE A 387 -3.41 4.14 -29.96
CA PHE A 387 -4.05 2.88 -30.31
C PHE A 387 -3.80 2.47 -31.77
N THR A 388 -3.68 3.45 -32.67
CA THR A 388 -3.38 3.25 -34.10
C THR A 388 -1.89 3.28 -34.44
N GLU A 389 -1.02 3.41 -33.43
CA GLU A 389 0.44 3.52 -33.60
C GLU A 389 0.86 4.65 -34.58
N ASN A 390 0.03 5.70 -34.69
CA ASN A 390 0.22 6.77 -35.67
C ASN A 390 1.19 7.85 -35.17
N VAL A 391 2.49 7.61 -35.37
CA VAL A 391 3.55 8.52 -34.89
C VAL A 391 3.45 9.96 -35.40
N PRO A 392 3.18 10.23 -36.69
CA PRO A 392 3.00 11.61 -37.17
C PRO A 392 1.94 12.38 -36.38
N ILE A 393 0.82 11.74 -36.05
CA ILE A 393 -0.27 12.36 -35.29
C ILE A 393 0.12 12.52 -33.81
N LEU A 394 0.85 11.57 -33.23
CA LEU A 394 1.42 11.73 -31.89
C LEU A 394 2.38 12.92 -31.79
N LEU A 395 3.19 13.18 -32.82
CA LEU A 395 4.04 14.38 -32.89
C LEU A 395 3.21 15.67 -32.96
N VAL A 396 2.06 15.66 -33.64
CA VAL A 396 1.12 16.80 -33.62
C VAL A 396 0.58 17.03 -32.21
N PHE A 397 0.13 15.99 -31.51
CA PHE A 397 -0.34 16.14 -30.12
C PHE A 397 0.78 16.53 -29.15
N LEU A 398 2.01 16.08 -29.38
CA LEU A 398 3.18 16.54 -28.64
C LEU A 398 3.40 18.05 -28.84
N ALA A 399 3.33 18.53 -30.09
CA ALA A 399 3.43 19.96 -30.38
C ALA A 399 2.28 20.76 -29.74
N LEU A 400 1.05 20.24 -29.78
CA LEU A 400 -0.12 20.88 -29.16
C LEU A 400 0.01 20.96 -27.64
N THR A 401 0.52 19.93 -26.97
CA THR A 401 0.76 19.95 -25.52
C THR A 401 1.87 20.93 -25.13
N ILE A 402 2.94 21.03 -25.94
CA ILE A 402 3.99 22.05 -25.76
C ILE A 402 3.42 23.46 -25.96
N ALA A 403 2.62 23.69 -27.01
CA ALA A 403 1.95 24.96 -27.24
C ALA A 403 1.01 25.31 -26.06
N ALA A 404 0.23 24.34 -25.58
CA ALA A 404 -0.62 24.52 -24.41
C ALA A 404 0.20 24.92 -23.18
N PHE A 405 1.34 24.29 -22.92
CA PHE A 405 2.24 24.66 -21.82
C PHE A 405 2.71 26.12 -21.89
N ILE A 406 3.03 26.60 -23.09
CA ILE A 406 3.51 27.97 -23.33
C ILE A 406 2.37 28.99 -23.12
N TYR A 407 1.24 28.79 -23.81
CA TYR A 407 0.15 29.76 -23.89
C TYR A 407 -0.81 29.73 -22.69
N ILE A 408 -0.88 28.60 -21.97
CA ILE A 408 -1.76 28.44 -20.82
C ILE A 408 -0.99 28.73 -19.53
N GLY A 409 -1.46 29.74 -18.80
CA GLY A 409 -0.93 30.12 -17.50
C GLY A 409 -1.46 29.26 -16.35
N GLY A 410 -0.66 29.14 -15.30
CA GLY A 410 -1.04 28.49 -14.04
C GLY A 410 -0.21 27.25 -13.74
N LEU A 411 0.21 27.13 -12.48
CA LEU A 411 1.15 26.09 -12.03
C LEU A 411 0.66 24.68 -12.36
N VAL A 412 -0.59 24.41 -12.00
CA VAL A 412 -1.20 23.08 -12.10
C VAL A 412 -1.43 22.66 -13.56
N HIS A 413 -1.94 23.55 -14.39
CA HIS A 413 -2.19 23.26 -15.81
C HIS A 413 -0.88 23.01 -16.57
N ARG A 414 0.16 23.79 -16.27
CA ARG A 414 1.49 23.58 -16.87
C ARG A 414 2.11 22.26 -16.45
N ILE A 415 1.96 21.85 -15.19
CA ILE A 415 2.37 20.50 -14.73
C ILE A 415 1.64 19.42 -15.53
N PHE A 416 0.32 19.56 -15.70
CA PHE A 416 -0.47 18.61 -16.48
C PHE A 416 0.03 18.47 -17.93
N PHE A 417 0.23 19.58 -18.64
CA PHE A 417 0.70 19.53 -20.04
C PHE A 417 2.10 18.97 -20.18
N LEU A 418 2.98 19.23 -19.20
CA LEU A 418 4.31 18.63 -19.21
C LEU A 418 4.25 17.12 -19.01
N LEU A 419 3.41 16.64 -18.07
CA LEU A 419 3.21 15.21 -17.87
C LEU A 419 2.58 14.54 -19.11
N ALA A 420 1.59 15.18 -19.73
CA ALA A 420 0.99 14.71 -20.98
C ALA A 420 2.04 14.63 -22.10
N ALA A 421 2.90 15.65 -22.25
CA ALA A 421 3.99 15.65 -23.21
C ALA A 421 4.99 14.51 -22.96
N VAL A 422 5.35 14.24 -21.69
CA VAL A 422 6.23 13.12 -21.31
C VAL A 422 5.60 11.78 -21.68
N ILE A 423 4.31 11.60 -21.43
CA ILE A 423 3.58 10.37 -21.79
C ILE A 423 3.54 10.20 -23.32
N ILE A 424 3.14 11.23 -24.07
CA ILE A 424 3.11 11.17 -25.54
C ILE A 424 4.51 10.89 -26.10
N ALA A 425 5.55 11.56 -25.60
CA ALA A 425 6.93 11.33 -26.00
C ALA A 425 7.38 9.89 -25.71
N SER A 426 6.92 9.28 -24.61
CA SER A 426 7.21 7.88 -24.30
C SER A 426 6.64 6.93 -25.35
N PHE A 427 5.41 7.15 -25.83
CA PHE A 427 4.82 6.35 -26.89
C PHE A 427 5.49 6.57 -28.23
N VAL A 428 5.84 7.81 -28.58
CA VAL A 428 6.61 8.11 -29.80
C VAL A 428 7.95 7.37 -29.79
N LEU A 429 8.70 7.46 -28.69
CA LEU A 429 9.98 6.76 -28.55
C LEU A 429 9.81 5.24 -28.57
N PHE A 430 8.75 4.71 -27.96
CA PHE A 430 8.48 3.28 -27.96
C PHE A 430 8.22 2.75 -29.37
N ASN A 431 7.41 3.46 -30.17
CA ASN A 431 7.17 3.10 -31.58
C ASN A 431 8.45 3.13 -32.44
N TRP A 432 9.44 3.96 -32.09
CA TRP A 432 10.71 4.04 -32.83
C TRP A 432 11.77 3.05 -32.39
N ILE A 433 11.85 2.76 -31.09
CA ILE A 433 12.96 2.02 -30.49
C ILE A 433 12.58 0.55 -30.22
N ASP A 434 11.29 0.27 -30.03
CA ASP A 434 10.74 -1.05 -29.68
C ASP A 434 11.43 -1.69 -28.45
N SER A 435 11.86 -0.86 -27.51
CA SER A 435 12.47 -1.32 -26.25
C SER A 435 12.09 -0.41 -25.10
N GLY A 436 11.26 -0.92 -24.19
CA GLY A 436 10.82 -0.18 -23.01
C GLY A 436 11.99 0.27 -22.12
N THR A 437 13.06 -0.52 -22.02
CA THR A 437 14.24 -0.19 -21.20
C THR A 437 15.02 1.01 -21.74
N ILE A 438 15.24 1.06 -23.06
CA ILE A 438 15.95 2.16 -23.72
C ILE A 438 15.08 3.43 -23.67
N VAL A 439 13.79 3.31 -23.98
CA VAL A 439 12.82 4.43 -23.90
C VAL A 439 12.84 5.03 -22.50
N LEU A 440 12.75 4.21 -21.46
CA LEU A 440 12.76 4.66 -20.08
C LEU A 440 14.10 5.30 -19.69
N THR A 441 15.22 4.80 -20.19
CA THR A 441 16.55 5.37 -19.99
C THR A 441 16.68 6.76 -20.62
N VAL A 442 16.23 6.91 -21.88
CA VAL A 442 16.20 8.19 -22.58
C VAL A 442 15.30 9.19 -21.85
N LEU A 443 14.10 8.78 -21.46
CA LEU A 443 13.18 9.63 -20.69
C LEU A 443 13.76 10.06 -19.35
N THR A 444 14.41 9.14 -18.63
CA THR A 444 15.08 9.45 -17.35
C THR A 444 16.14 10.55 -17.55
N GLY A 445 16.97 10.42 -18.58
CA GLY A 445 17.97 11.42 -18.94
C GLY A 445 17.36 12.78 -19.31
N LEU A 446 16.33 12.79 -20.16
CA LEU A 446 15.62 14.00 -20.57
C LEU A 446 14.97 14.72 -19.38
N LEU A 447 14.32 13.97 -18.48
CA LEU A 447 13.69 14.51 -17.28
C LEU A 447 14.71 15.10 -16.31
N PHE A 448 15.89 14.48 -16.18
CA PHE A 448 17.00 15.04 -15.40
C PHE A 448 17.52 16.35 -16.01
N ILE A 449 17.77 16.39 -17.32
CA ILE A 449 18.21 17.61 -18.03
C ILE A 449 17.16 18.71 -17.90
N MET A 450 15.88 18.37 -17.98
CA MET A 450 14.78 19.31 -17.82
C MET A 450 14.69 19.84 -16.38
N PHE A 451 14.94 19.01 -15.37
CA PHE A 451 15.06 19.46 -13.98
C PHE A 451 16.25 20.40 -13.78
N ALA A 452 17.41 20.05 -14.32
CA ALA A 452 18.64 20.83 -14.21
C ALA A 452 18.50 22.20 -14.90
N SER A 453 18.01 22.23 -16.14
CA SER A 453 17.74 23.47 -16.87
C SER A 453 16.67 24.32 -16.17
N GLY A 454 15.66 23.68 -15.58
CA GLY A 454 14.63 24.31 -14.76
C GLY A 454 15.19 25.11 -13.58
N GLN A 455 16.36 24.76 -13.03
CA GLN A 455 16.97 25.51 -11.92
C GLN A 455 17.47 26.90 -12.33
N VAL A 456 17.81 27.09 -13.60
CA VAL A 456 18.41 28.33 -14.14
C VAL A 456 17.33 29.31 -14.65
N ILE A 457 16.11 28.84 -14.89
CA ILE A 457 15.02 29.67 -15.43
C ILE A 457 14.62 30.76 -14.44
N ALA A 458 14.75 32.04 -14.83
CA ALA A 458 14.39 33.17 -13.98
C ALA A 458 12.86 33.30 -13.79
N ASN A 459 12.07 33.01 -14.82
CA ASN A 459 10.61 33.16 -14.78
C ASN A 459 9.98 32.10 -13.87
N THR A 460 9.51 32.52 -12.69
CA THR A 460 8.88 31.64 -11.68
C THR A 460 7.67 30.89 -12.20
N GLY A 461 6.90 31.50 -13.11
CA GLY A 461 5.72 30.88 -13.72
C GLY A 461 6.04 29.69 -14.62
N VAL A 462 7.25 29.62 -15.17
CA VAL A 462 7.73 28.50 -16.01
C VAL A 462 8.62 27.56 -15.19
N ARG A 463 9.50 28.12 -14.35
CA ARG A 463 10.39 27.40 -13.46
C ARG A 463 9.65 26.42 -12.55
N GLN A 464 8.64 26.89 -11.81
CA GLN A 464 7.96 26.06 -10.82
C GLN A 464 7.27 24.83 -11.44
N PRO A 465 6.47 24.96 -12.52
CA PRO A 465 5.89 23.80 -13.19
C PRO A 465 6.93 22.79 -13.65
N ILE A 466 8.02 23.24 -14.28
CA ILE A 466 9.09 22.37 -14.75
C ILE A 466 9.70 21.61 -13.58
N LEU A 467 10.06 22.29 -12.49
CA LEU A 467 10.67 21.64 -11.33
C LEU A 467 9.73 20.64 -10.63
N TYR A 468 8.47 21.03 -10.39
CA TYR A 468 7.49 20.20 -9.67
C TYR A 468 7.01 18.97 -10.45
N SER A 469 7.28 18.88 -11.74
CA SER A 469 6.93 17.74 -12.60
C SER A 469 8.17 16.93 -13.00
N SER A 470 9.24 17.58 -13.47
CA SER A 470 10.47 16.90 -13.90
C SER A 470 11.11 16.07 -12.80
N PHE A 471 11.23 16.59 -11.56
CA PHE A 471 11.93 15.87 -10.49
C PHE A 471 11.19 14.61 -10.03
N PRO A 472 9.88 14.64 -9.72
CA PRO A 472 9.14 13.43 -9.40
C PRO A 472 9.13 12.44 -10.56
N SER A 473 8.90 12.90 -11.81
CA SER A 473 8.91 12.02 -12.99
C SER A 473 10.29 11.41 -13.24
N PHE A 474 11.37 12.15 -13.01
CA PHE A 474 12.75 11.63 -13.05
C PHE A 474 12.95 10.50 -12.04
N LEU A 475 12.52 10.69 -10.78
CA LEU A 475 12.61 9.63 -9.78
C LEU A 475 11.73 8.42 -10.12
N ILE A 476 10.52 8.63 -10.66
CA ILE A 476 9.62 7.54 -11.10
C ILE A 476 10.29 6.71 -12.20
N THR A 477 10.81 7.37 -13.24
CA THR A 477 11.42 6.69 -14.40
C THR A 477 12.72 5.99 -14.02
N LEU A 478 13.57 6.64 -13.19
CA LEU A 478 14.77 6.01 -12.65
C LEU A 478 14.44 4.83 -11.72
N PHE A 479 13.39 4.94 -10.91
CA PHE A 479 12.93 3.84 -10.05
C PHE A 479 12.44 2.65 -10.89
N ALA A 480 11.69 2.92 -11.95
CA ALA A 480 11.19 1.88 -12.85
C ALA A 480 12.32 1.13 -13.57
N LEU A 481 13.45 1.79 -13.87
CA LEU A 481 14.65 1.10 -14.40
C LEU A 481 15.24 0.10 -13.39
N THR A 482 15.02 0.29 -12.09
CA THR A 482 15.51 -0.65 -11.06
C THR A 482 14.75 -1.99 -11.05
N PHE A 483 13.70 -2.13 -11.86
CA PHE A 483 12.90 -3.35 -12.02
C PHE A 483 13.33 -4.21 -13.22
N MET A 484 14.12 -3.66 -14.13
CA MET A 484 14.42 -4.27 -15.43
C MET A 484 15.57 -5.27 -15.31
N ALA A 485 15.36 -6.37 -14.56
CA ALA A 485 16.39 -7.36 -14.20
C ALA A 485 17.07 -8.04 -15.40
N GLU A 486 16.37 -8.15 -16.53
CA GLU A 486 16.88 -8.75 -17.77
C GLU A 486 17.84 -7.82 -18.54
N SER A 487 17.91 -6.54 -18.17
CA SER A 487 18.77 -5.56 -18.82
C SER A 487 20.17 -5.52 -18.21
N SER A 488 21.20 -5.37 -19.05
CA SER A 488 22.57 -5.04 -18.61
C SER A 488 22.64 -3.76 -17.76
N TRP A 489 21.63 -2.88 -17.89
CA TRP A 489 21.53 -1.62 -17.14
C TRP A 489 21.08 -1.79 -15.69
N TYR A 490 20.57 -2.97 -15.31
CA TYR A 490 19.93 -3.21 -14.01
C TYR A 490 20.81 -2.80 -12.83
N TYR A 491 22.05 -3.30 -12.75
CA TYR A 491 22.94 -3.03 -11.61
C TYR A 491 23.33 -1.56 -11.53
N ILE A 492 23.60 -0.94 -12.68
CA ILE A 492 23.97 0.48 -12.79
C ILE A 492 22.79 1.35 -12.34
N ALA A 493 21.57 1.06 -12.82
CA ALA A 493 20.37 1.79 -12.46
C ALA A 493 20.08 1.72 -10.95
N ASN A 494 20.29 0.55 -10.32
CA ASN A 494 20.12 0.38 -8.88
C ASN A 494 21.09 1.23 -8.06
N VAL A 495 22.38 1.19 -8.39
CA VAL A 495 23.42 1.99 -7.71
C VAL A 495 23.16 3.48 -7.94
N LEU A 496 22.85 3.87 -9.17
CA LEU A 496 22.56 5.26 -9.53
C LEU A 496 21.33 5.77 -8.76
N PHE A 497 20.25 5.00 -8.74
CA PHE A 497 19.02 5.35 -8.01
C PHE A 497 19.32 5.56 -6.52
N PHE A 498 20.05 4.63 -5.90
CA PHE A 498 20.44 4.72 -4.50
C PHE A 498 21.22 6.02 -4.21
N ILE A 499 22.26 6.30 -5.02
CA ILE A 499 23.08 7.51 -4.87
C ILE A 499 22.23 8.78 -5.05
N VAL A 500 21.42 8.84 -6.10
CA VAL A 500 20.58 9.99 -6.43
C VAL A 500 19.59 10.29 -5.32
N VAL A 501 18.89 9.27 -4.78
CA VAL A 501 17.90 9.47 -3.72
C VAL A 501 18.55 9.93 -2.42
N VAL A 502 19.69 9.34 -2.03
CA VAL A 502 20.42 9.75 -0.82
C VAL A 502 20.94 11.18 -0.96
N LEU A 503 21.56 11.53 -2.10
CA LEU A 503 22.01 12.90 -2.37
C LEU A 503 20.85 13.88 -2.35
N ALA A 504 19.73 13.55 -3.00
CA ALA A 504 18.55 14.39 -3.03
C ALA A 504 17.98 14.62 -1.61
N LEU A 505 17.97 13.59 -0.75
CA LEU A 505 17.56 13.72 0.65
C LEU A 505 18.50 14.65 1.44
N VAL A 506 19.81 14.46 1.32
CA VAL A 506 20.80 15.29 2.03
C VAL A 506 20.72 16.75 1.57
N ILE A 507 20.77 16.98 0.26
CA ILE A 507 20.74 18.33 -0.34
C ILE A 507 19.42 19.03 -0.03
N SER A 508 18.28 18.37 -0.24
CA SER A 508 16.97 18.97 0.04
C SER A 508 16.78 19.29 1.52
N ARG A 509 17.34 18.47 2.43
CA ARG A 509 17.31 18.74 3.86
C ARG A 509 18.19 19.92 4.24
N GLN A 510 19.39 20.03 3.67
CA GLN A 510 20.31 21.16 3.90
C GLN A 510 19.71 22.47 3.39
N LEU A 511 19.15 22.45 2.18
CA LEU A 511 18.51 23.62 1.54
C LEU A 511 17.07 23.88 2.02
N GLN A 512 16.54 23.08 2.96
CA GLN A 512 15.18 23.17 3.51
C GLN A 512 14.06 23.10 2.45
N ILE A 513 14.31 22.37 1.35
CA ILE A 513 13.36 22.18 0.25
C ILE A 513 12.42 21.01 0.57
N LYS A 514 11.30 21.31 1.24
CA LYS A 514 10.35 20.32 1.76
C LYS A 514 9.81 19.33 0.72
N TRP A 515 9.52 19.80 -0.50
CA TRP A 515 8.86 18.97 -1.52
C TRP A 515 9.82 17.95 -2.15
N ILE A 516 11.07 18.33 -2.44
CA ILE A 516 12.13 17.40 -2.90
C ILE A 516 12.40 16.36 -1.83
N TYR A 517 12.49 16.79 -0.57
CA TYR A 517 12.67 15.90 0.57
C TYR A 517 11.54 14.87 0.67
N ALA A 518 10.28 15.30 0.54
CA ALA A 518 9.12 14.40 0.64
C ALA A 518 9.13 13.34 -0.47
N TRP A 519 9.36 13.74 -1.73
CA TRP A 519 9.45 12.80 -2.85
C TRP A 519 10.61 11.83 -2.69
N SER A 520 11.80 12.34 -2.35
CA SER A 520 13.00 11.50 -2.18
C SER A 520 12.84 10.53 -1.00
N MET A 521 12.17 10.94 0.08
CA MET A 521 11.89 10.06 1.23
C MET A 521 10.89 8.98 0.86
N GLY A 522 9.86 9.31 0.09
CA GLY A 522 8.91 8.33 -0.44
C GLY A 522 9.61 7.27 -1.29
N PHE A 523 10.49 7.70 -2.20
CA PHE A 523 11.28 6.82 -3.06
C PHE A 523 12.33 6.00 -2.30
N TRP A 524 12.93 6.55 -1.24
CA TRP A 524 13.79 5.80 -0.33
C TRP A 524 13.05 4.63 0.30
N ILE A 525 11.87 4.88 0.88
CA ILE A 525 11.04 3.84 1.49
C ILE A 525 10.58 2.83 0.42
N ALA A 526 10.12 3.30 -0.74
CA ALA A 526 9.68 2.43 -1.84
C ALA A 526 10.81 1.49 -2.30
N PHE A 527 12.04 1.98 -2.37
CA PHE A 527 13.21 1.18 -2.71
C PHE A 527 13.52 0.11 -1.66
N LEU A 528 13.53 0.46 -0.38
CA LEU A 528 13.74 -0.50 0.71
C LEU A 528 12.65 -1.57 0.79
N VAL A 529 11.41 -1.25 0.44
CA VAL A 529 10.31 -2.23 0.43
C VAL A 529 10.37 -3.09 -0.82
N TYR A 530 10.49 -2.48 -2.00
CA TYR A 530 10.45 -3.21 -3.26
C TYR A 530 11.63 -4.18 -3.42
N LYS A 531 12.85 -3.81 -2.99
CA LYS A 531 14.04 -4.66 -3.17
C LYS A 531 13.90 -6.04 -2.51
N TYR A 532 12.94 -6.21 -1.60
CA TYR A 532 12.56 -7.49 -1.03
C TYR A 532 12.11 -8.47 -2.12
N TYR A 533 11.25 -8.00 -3.03
CA TYR A 533 10.60 -8.76 -4.10
C TYR A 533 11.46 -8.97 -5.35
N ASP A 534 12.61 -8.33 -5.40
CA ASP A 534 13.49 -8.36 -6.56
C ASP A 534 14.18 -9.73 -6.71
N LEU A 535 13.92 -10.47 -7.78
CA LEU A 535 14.45 -11.83 -7.93
C LEU A 535 15.87 -11.88 -8.53
N ALA A 536 16.47 -10.74 -8.90
CA ALA A 536 17.75 -10.71 -9.61
C ALA A 536 18.94 -11.20 -8.76
N TRP A 537 18.82 -11.19 -7.44
CA TRP A 537 19.88 -11.51 -6.48
C TRP A 537 19.31 -11.96 -5.15
N LYS A 538 20.07 -12.80 -4.45
CA LYS A 538 19.63 -13.43 -3.21
C LYS A 538 19.32 -12.43 -2.09
N LEU A 539 18.29 -12.71 -1.30
CA LEU A 539 17.91 -11.95 -0.10
C LEU A 539 19.09 -11.72 0.85
N LEU A 540 19.98 -12.72 0.96
CA LEU A 540 21.18 -12.62 1.77
C LEU A 540 22.13 -11.50 1.30
N HIS A 541 22.44 -11.44 0.01
CA HIS A 541 23.37 -10.43 -0.52
C HIS A 541 22.81 -9.02 -0.33
N LYS A 542 21.49 -8.86 -0.49
CA LYS A 542 20.80 -7.60 -0.18
C LYS A 542 20.90 -7.25 1.29
N SER A 543 20.67 -8.21 2.18
CA SER A 543 20.78 -8.01 3.63
C SER A 543 22.17 -7.52 4.03
N ILE A 544 23.23 -8.20 3.57
CA ILE A 544 24.62 -7.81 3.88
C ILE A 544 24.93 -6.42 3.32
N SER A 545 24.48 -6.13 2.10
CA SER A 545 24.67 -4.81 1.47
C SER A 545 24.00 -3.69 2.27
N PHE A 546 22.72 -3.87 2.65
CA PHE A 546 22.01 -2.89 3.47
C PHE A 546 22.57 -2.78 4.89
N ALA A 547 23.10 -3.87 5.46
CA ALA A 547 23.77 -3.83 6.76
C ALA A 547 25.05 -2.99 6.69
N ALA A 548 25.90 -3.23 5.69
CA ALA A 548 27.13 -2.46 5.48
C ALA A 548 26.81 -0.97 5.26
N ILE A 549 25.86 -0.65 4.39
CA ILE A 549 25.39 0.72 4.14
C ILE A 549 24.87 1.36 5.44
N GLY A 550 24.00 0.67 6.17
CA GLY A 550 23.41 1.18 7.40
C GLY A 550 24.46 1.48 8.48
N ILE A 551 25.42 0.57 8.68
CA ILE A 551 26.54 0.75 9.62
C ILE A 551 27.40 1.94 9.19
N LEU A 552 27.75 2.06 7.91
CA LEU A 552 28.56 3.17 7.40
C LEU A 552 27.85 4.52 7.59
N VAL A 553 26.55 4.59 7.28
CA VAL A 553 25.76 5.82 7.45
C VAL A 553 25.65 6.19 8.93
N LEU A 554 25.41 5.22 9.83
CA LEU A 554 25.36 5.48 11.27
C LEU A 554 26.73 5.90 11.83
N ALA A 555 27.81 5.22 11.45
CA ALA A 555 29.16 5.57 11.88
C ALA A 555 29.53 6.98 11.44
N PHE A 556 29.24 7.34 10.18
CA PHE A 556 29.42 8.69 9.66
C PHE A 556 28.56 9.70 10.42
N THR A 557 27.29 9.38 10.71
CA THR A 557 26.38 10.27 11.44
C THR A 557 26.86 10.53 12.87
N VAL A 558 27.30 9.50 13.58
CA VAL A 558 27.85 9.60 14.93
C VAL A 558 29.15 10.41 14.94
N TRP A 559 30.04 10.15 13.98
CA TRP A 559 31.28 10.92 13.81
C TRP A 559 30.98 12.40 13.53
N TYR A 560 30.03 12.67 12.63
CA TYR A 560 29.61 14.02 12.27
C TYR A 560 28.98 14.76 13.45
N GLU A 561 28.10 14.11 14.22
CA GLU A 561 27.52 14.64 15.45
C GLU A 561 28.60 14.96 16.49
N LYS A 562 29.55 14.05 16.75
CA LYS A 562 30.62 14.24 17.74
C LYS A 562 31.46 15.48 17.42
N ARG A 563 31.69 15.75 16.13
CA ARG A 563 32.45 16.93 15.66
C ARG A 563 31.67 18.24 15.74
N HIS A 564 30.34 18.19 15.86
CA HIS A 564 29.44 19.36 15.85
C HIS A 564 28.55 19.44 17.10
N ARG A 565 28.97 18.78 18.19
CA ARG A 565 28.17 18.48 19.40
C ARG A 565 27.60 19.72 20.11
N SER A 566 28.26 20.87 20.03
CA SER A 566 27.81 22.12 20.67
C SER A 566 26.56 22.74 20.03
N GLU A 567 26.16 22.30 18.82
CA GLU A 567 25.02 22.88 18.08
C GLU A 567 23.82 21.92 17.92
N ALA A 568 23.94 20.66 18.37
CA ALA A 568 23.02 19.56 18.07
C ALA A 568 22.07 19.18 19.23
N ILE A 569 21.83 20.08 20.18
CA ILE A 569 20.91 19.79 21.30
C ILE A 569 19.47 19.82 20.76
N GLU A 570 18.79 18.68 20.84
CA GLU A 570 17.37 18.54 20.52
C GLU A 570 16.55 19.51 21.41
N PRO A 571 15.64 20.33 20.84
CA PRO A 571 14.75 21.14 21.65
C PRO A 571 13.93 20.21 22.54
N VAL A 572 13.93 20.45 23.85
CA VAL A 572 13.16 19.65 24.82
C VAL A 572 11.68 19.76 24.47
N GLU A 573 11.11 18.73 23.84
CA GLU A 573 9.67 18.63 23.66
C GLU A 573 9.02 18.52 25.05
N ALA A 574 8.29 19.55 25.45
CA ALA A 574 7.64 19.66 26.77
C ALA A 574 6.61 18.55 27.09
N ASN A 575 6.29 17.66 26.14
CA ASN A 575 5.28 16.61 26.26
C ASN A 575 5.84 15.19 26.02
N SER A 576 6.96 14.84 26.64
CA SER A 576 7.46 13.46 26.62
C SER A 576 6.72 12.61 27.67
N ASN A 577 5.51 12.15 27.33
CA ASN A 577 4.82 11.05 28.05
C ASN A 577 5.66 9.75 28.07
N TYR A 578 6.71 9.71 27.25
CA TYR A 578 7.70 8.64 27.17
C TYR A 578 8.41 8.37 28.51
N ALA A 579 8.70 9.42 29.29
CA ALA A 579 9.33 9.26 30.61
C ALA A 579 8.36 8.71 31.67
N MET A 580 7.08 9.06 31.57
CA MET A 580 6.01 8.67 32.51
C MET A 580 5.64 7.18 32.40
N ASN A 581 5.74 6.60 31.19
CA ASN A 581 5.21 5.26 30.90
C ASN A 581 6.29 4.16 30.78
N ARG A 582 7.52 4.40 31.26
CA ARG A 582 8.67 3.49 31.04
C ARG A 582 8.43 2.07 31.56
N TRP A 583 7.78 1.93 32.71
CA TRP A 583 7.44 0.64 33.30
C TRP A 583 6.36 -0.11 32.51
N ILE A 584 5.38 0.61 31.97
CA ILE A 584 4.36 0.03 31.09
C ILE A 584 5.02 -0.46 29.80
N ILE A 585 5.91 0.33 29.21
CA ILE A 585 6.66 -0.08 28.02
C ILE A 585 7.56 -1.29 28.33
N ALA A 586 8.21 -1.33 29.50
CA ALA A 586 8.99 -2.48 29.95
C ALA A 586 8.14 -3.75 30.03
N LEU A 587 6.96 -3.63 30.64
CA LEU A 587 5.99 -4.72 30.72
C LEU A 587 5.54 -5.17 29.34
N LEU A 588 5.27 -4.25 28.41
CA LEU A 588 4.90 -4.59 27.03
C LEU A 588 6.01 -5.34 26.28
N VAL A 589 7.27 -4.95 26.46
CA VAL A 589 8.42 -5.66 25.86
C VAL A 589 8.61 -7.02 26.52
N LEU A 590 8.43 -7.13 27.84
CA LEU A 590 8.45 -8.41 28.55
C LEU A 590 7.35 -9.35 28.04
N LEU A 591 6.13 -8.84 27.86
CA LEU A 591 5.01 -9.62 27.31
C LEU A 591 5.28 -10.07 25.87
N GLN A 592 5.93 -9.26 25.04
CA GLN A 592 6.36 -9.65 23.69
C GLN A 592 7.35 -10.83 23.72
N VAL A 593 8.39 -10.72 24.55
CA VAL A 593 9.40 -11.79 24.72
C VAL A 593 8.78 -13.06 25.30
N MET A 594 7.89 -12.93 26.28
CA MET A 594 7.18 -14.04 26.89
C MET A 594 6.24 -14.73 25.89
N ALA A 595 5.48 -13.97 25.11
CA ALA A 595 4.60 -14.53 24.08
C ALA A 595 5.38 -15.34 23.03
N MET A 596 6.52 -14.82 22.56
CA MET A 596 7.42 -15.55 21.65
C MET A 596 7.98 -16.82 22.31
N SER A 597 8.43 -16.71 23.57
CA SER A 597 9.02 -17.85 24.29
C SER A 597 8.00 -18.96 24.54
N LEU A 598 6.76 -18.61 24.88
CA LEU A 598 5.65 -19.56 25.05
C LEU A 598 5.29 -20.23 23.72
N GLN A 599 5.25 -19.47 22.62
CA GLN A 599 4.99 -20.04 21.30
C GLN A 599 6.10 -21.01 20.86
N ILE A 600 7.37 -20.65 21.05
CA ILE A 600 8.52 -21.52 20.80
C ILE A 600 8.42 -22.78 21.67
N GLY A 601 8.16 -22.63 22.97
CA GLY A 601 8.03 -23.76 23.90
C GLY A 601 6.89 -24.70 23.54
N LYS A 602 5.73 -24.17 23.13
CA LYS A 602 4.60 -24.98 22.64
C LYS A 602 5.00 -25.80 21.41
N SER A 603 5.66 -25.17 20.44
CA SER A 603 6.10 -25.84 19.21
C SER A 603 7.17 -26.89 19.47
N GLU A 604 8.16 -26.60 20.32
CA GLU A 604 9.20 -27.57 20.70
C GLU A 604 8.62 -28.75 21.49
N TRP A 605 7.69 -28.49 22.41
CA TRP A 605 7.03 -29.56 23.16
C TRP A 605 6.28 -30.53 22.23
N LEU A 606 5.56 -29.99 21.23
CA LEU A 606 4.89 -30.77 20.20
C LEU A 606 5.89 -31.54 19.34
N LEU A 607 7.01 -30.94 18.98
CA LEU A 607 8.05 -31.61 18.20
C LEU A 607 8.78 -32.71 18.97
N VAL A 608 8.82 -32.68 20.30
CA VAL A 608 9.40 -33.75 21.10
C VAL A 608 8.37 -34.86 21.37
N HIS A 609 7.20 -34.50 21.88
CA HIS A 609 6.19 -35.47 22.39
C HIS A 609 5.13 -35.86 21.36
N GLY A 610 5.04 -35.16 20.23
CA GLY A 610 4.08 -35.45 19.18
C GLY A 610 4.38 -36.78 18.47
N GLN A 611 3.31 -37.47 18.09
CA GLN A 611 3.37 -38.69 17.32
C GLN A 611 3.74 -38.36 15.88
N LEU A 612 4.77 -39.03 15.35
CA LEU A 612 5.22 -38.86 13.97
C LEU A 612 4.27 -39.63 13.03
N ILE A 613 3.69 -38.94 12.08
CA ILE A 613 2.83 -39.50 11.03
C ILE A 613 3.39 -39.14 9.65
N LYS A 614 3.12 -40.01 8.67
CA LYS A 614 3.49 -39.80 7.27
C LYS A 614 2.24 -39.53 6.45
N LEU A 615 2.23 -38.39 5.74
CA LEU A 615 1.14 -37.97 4.87
C LEU A 615 1.59 -37.94 3.40
N GLU A 616 0.66 -38.22 2.49
CA GLU A 616 0.88 -38.14 1.05
C GLU A 616 0.47 -36.77 0.50
N LEU A 617 1.28 -36.23 -0.42
CA LEU A 617 1.09 -34.93 -1.06
C LEU A 617 0.40 -35.09 -2.42
N LYS A 618 -0.47 -34.13 -2.76
CA LYS A 618 -0.97 -33.90 -4.12
C LYS A 618 0.01 -33.02 -4.93
N PRO A 619 -0.12 -32.94 -6.27
CA PRO A 619 0.71 -32.07 -7.10
C PRO A 619 0.76 -30.64 -6.58
N LEU A 620 1.97 -30.07 -6.57
CA LEU A 620 2.33 -28.83 -5.88
C LEU A 620 1.99 -27.60 -6.74
N ASP A 621 1.29 -26.62 -6.16
CA ASP A 621 1.05 -25.31 -6.80
C ASP A 621 2.19 -24.34 -6.46
N PRO A 622 2.81 -23.66 -7.45
CA PRO A 622 3.94 -22.76 -7.18
C PRO A 622 3.56 -21.40 -6.58
N ARG A 623 4.51 -20.90 -5.78
CA ARG A 623 4.84 -19.51 -5.39
C ARG A 623 3.80 -18.65 -4.66
N SER A 624 4.27 -18.01 -3.59
CA SER A 624 3.74 -16.71 -3.13
C SER A 624 4.89 -15.75 -2.83
N LEU A 625 4.70 -14.51 -3.27
CA LEU A 625 5.72 -13.48 -3.44
C LEU A 625 6.13 -12.80 -2.14
N ILE A 626 5.42 -13.02 -1.02
CA ILE A 626 5.46 -12.12 0.14
C ILE A 626 6.54 -12.50 1.18
N GLN A 627 7.04 -13.73 1.20
CA GLN A 627 7.71 -14.27 2.41
C GLN A 627 9.02 -15.05 2.18
N GLY A 628 9.57 -15.01 0.96
CA GLY A 628 10.71 -15.84 0.54
C GLY A 628 10.25 -17.10 -0.21
N ASP A 629 11.18 -18.02 -0.48
CA ASP A 629 10.84 -19.25 -1.20
C ASP A 629 10.15 -20.25 -0.26
N TYR A 630 8.90 -20.58 -0.56
CA TYR A 630 8.13 -21.63 0.11
C TYR A 630 7.27 -22.37 -0.92
N VAL A 631 6.94 -23.63 -0.59
CA VAL A 631 6.00 -24.43 -1.37
C VAL A 631 4.68 -24.55 -0.63
N ARG A 632 3.58 -24.43 -1.37
CA ARG A 632 2.25 -24.72 -0.85
C ARG A 632 1.98 -26.21 -1.07
N LEU A 633 1.58 -26.87 0.00
CA LEU A 633 1.30 -28.29 0.06
C LEU A 633 -0.20 -28.51 0.07
N ARG A 634 -0.66 -29.51 -0.66
CA ARG A 634 -1.99 -30.10 -0.49
C ARG A 634 -1.83 -31.57 -0.14
N TYR A 635 -2.67 -32.06 0.76
CA TYR A 635 -2.61 -33.44 1.23
C TYR A 635 -3.78 -34.25 0.68
N THR A 636 -3.59 -35.55 0.49
CA THR A 636 -4.71 -36.46 0.12
C THR A 636 -5.83 -36.39 1.16
N ILE A 637 -5.48 -36.22 2.44
CA ILE A 637 -6.45 -36.09 3.54
C ILE A 637 -7.21 -34.76 3.56
N SER A 638 -6.84 -33.76 2.74
CA SER A 638 -7.57 -32.48 2.67
C SER A 638 -8.92 -32.61 1.96
N GLU A 639 -9.15 -33.68 1.20
CA GLU A 639 -10.41 -33.95 0.49
C GLU A 639 -10.97 -35.33 0.89
N PRO A 640 -11.44 -35.52 2.13
CA PRO A 640 -11.94 -36.84 2.54
C PRO A 640 -13.21 -37.23 1.75
N PRO A 641 -13.47 -38.54 1.55
CA PRO A 641 -14.56 -39.05 0.68
C PRO A 641 -15.97 -38.56 1.04
N LEU A 642 -16.18 -38.09 2.27
CA LEU A 642 -17.45 -37.51 2.75
C LEU A 642 -17.85 -36.21 2.03
N PHE A 643 -16.94 -35.55 1.32
CA PHE A 643 -17.22 -34.31 0.56
C PHE A 643 -17.44 -34.56 -0.94
N ALA A 644 -17.55 -35.82 -1.39
CA ALA A 644 -17.80 -36.17 -2.78
C ALA A 644 -19.26 -35.92 -3.22
N ASP A 645 -20.23 -35.97 -2.30
CA ASP A 645 -21.62 -35.60 -2.57
C ASP A 645 -21.78 -34.08 -2.55
N LYS A 646 -21.94 -33.49 -3.74
CA LYS A 646 -22.00 -32.05 -3.98
C LYS A 646 -23.33 -31.39 -3.60
N ASN A 647 -24.22 -32.09 -2.88
CA ASN A 647 -25.57 -31.62 -2.61
C ASN A 647 -25.73 -31.21 -1.14
N ASP A 648 -25.69 -29.89 -0.93
CA ASP A 648 -26.52 -29.11 0.00
C ASP A 648 -26.11 -28.74 1.44
N GLU A 649 -24.96 -29.15 2.01
CA GLU A 649 -24.50 -28.57 3.31
C GLU A 649 -22.99 -28.26 3.39
N ALA A 650 -22.28 -28.28 2.26
CA ALA A 650 -20.83 -28.23 2.22
C ALA A 650 -20.20 -26.84 2.47
N SER A 651 -20.97 -25.75 2.60
CA SER A 651 -20.47 -24.37 2.67
C SER A 651 -20.05 -23.88 4.07
N SER A 652 -20.26 -24.66 5.13
CA SER A 652 -19.90 -24.23 6.48
C SER A 652 -18.38 -24.24 6.68
N LYS A 653 -17.79 -23.05 6.80
CA LYS A 653 -16.43 -22.89 7.35
C LYS A 653 -16.48 -23.21 8.83
N GLY A 654 -15.54 -24.00 9.33
CA GLY A 654 -15.56 -24.42 10.73
C GLY A 654 -14.41 -25.32 11.14
N LYS A 655 -14.11 -25.29 12.44
CA LYS A 655 -13.12 -26.20 13.02
C LYS A 655 -13.65 -27.63 12.96
N ILE A 656 -12.84 -28.52 12.42
CA ILE A 656 -13.12 -29.94 12.32
C ILE A 656 -11.95 -30.72 12.90
N THR A 657 -12.24 -31.86 13.52
CA THR A 657 -11.22 -32.79 13.96
C THR A 657 -11.48 -34.12 13.28
N ILE A 658 -10.45 -34.66 12.64
CA ILE A 658 -10.50 -35.93 11.94
C ILE A 658 -9.65 -36.97 12.65
N VAL A 659 -9.97 -38.25 12.45
CA VAL A 659 -9.17 -39.38 12.91
C VAL A 659 -8.47 -40.01 11.71
N LEU A 660 -7.15 -40.18 11.84
CA LEU A 660 -6.27 -40.80 10.86
C LEU A 660 -5.80 -42.16 11.38
N SER A 661 -5.65 -43.13 10.48
CA SER A 661 -5.07 -44.45 10.79
C SER A 661 -3.98 -44.84 9.79
N PRO A 662 -2.90 -45.51 10.24
CA PRO A 662 -1.83 -45.94 9.35
C PRO A 662 -2.28 -47.09 8.44
N ASN A 663 -2.01 -46.96 7.15
CA ASN A 663 -2.10 -48.06 6.19
C ASN A 663 -0.92 -49.02 6.41
N GLN A 664 -1.21 -50.28 6.73
CA GLN A 664 -0.19 -51.28 7.08
C GLN A 664 0.79 -51.59 5.94
N ALA A 665 0.41 -51.36 4.68
CA ALA A 665 1.26 -51.64 3.51
C ALA A 665 2.26 -50.51 3.18
N THR A 666 1.86 -49.24 3.39
CA THR A 666 2.64 -48.06 2.94
C THR A 666 3.17 -47.20 4.08
N GLY A 667 2.65 -47.40 5.31
CA GLY A 667 2.91 -46.57 6.48
C GLY A 667 2.32 -45.15 6.39
N VAL A 668 1.51 -44.86 5.36
CA VAL A 668 0.85 -43.57 5.15
C VAL A 668 -0.42 -43.52 6.00
N TYR A 669 -0.66 -42.38 6.65
CA TYR A 669 -1.86 -42.14 7.44
C TYR A 669 -2.99 -41.66 6.53
N GLU A 670 -4.11 -42.39 6.56
CA GLU A 670 -5.29 -42.11 5.74
C GLU A 670 -6.47 -41.68 6.61
N TYR A 671 -7.39 -40.92 6.00
CA TYR A 671 -8.61 -40.47 6.65
C TYR A 671 -9.51 -41.67 7.00
N ARG A 672 -10.01 -41.71 8.25
CA ARG A 672 -10.93 -42.76 8.70
C ARG A 672 -12.32 -42.24 9.04
N ARG A 673 -12.42 -41.23 9.92
CA ARG A 673 -13.70 -40.69 10.40
C ARG A 673 -13.56 -39.30 11.01
N LEU A 674 -14.70 -38.65 11.25
CA LEU A 674 -14.77 -37.43 12.06
C LEU A 674 -14.65 -37.78 13.55
N TYR A 675 -13.88 -37.01 14.29
CA TYR A 675 -13.68 -37.22 15.71
C TYR A 675 -14.89 -36.72 16.51
N THR A 676 -15.46 -37.58 17.35
CA THR A 676 -16.50 -37.19 18.30
C THR A 676 -15.89 -36.92 19.67
N LYS A 677 -16.24 -35.79 20.31
CA LYS A 677 -15.66 -35.41 21.60
C LYS A 677 -15.97 -36.47 22.67
N GLY A 678 -14.92 -37.06 23.24
CA GLY A 678 -15.03 -38.12 24.26
C GLY A 678 -14.88 -39.55 23.70
N GLU A 679 -14.72 -39.71 22.39
CA GLU A 679 -14.44 -41.00 21.77
C GLU A 679 -13.01 -41.48 22.08
N ALA A 680 -12.85 -42.78 22.34
CA ALA A 680 -11.56 -43.43 22.53
C ALA A 680 -10.91 -43.76 21.18
N LEU A 681 -9.65 -43.37 21.01
CA LEU A 681 -8.86 -43.69 19.81
C LEU A 681 -8.34 -45.12 19.90
N ALA A 682 -8.45 -45.88 18.81
CA ALA A 682 -7.88 -47.22 18.74
C ALA A 682 -6.34 -47.16 18.67
N PRO A 683 -5.61 -48.25 19.00
CA PRO A 683 -4.15 -48.26 18.93
C PRO A 683 -3.64 -47.86 17.54
N GLY A 684 -2.78 -46.84 17.50
CA GLY A 684 -2.21 -46.30 16.26
C GLY A 684 -3.04 -45.20 15.58
N GLU A 685 -4.26 -44.94 16.03
CA GLU A 685 -5.09 -43.82 15.53
C GLU A 685 -4.63 -42.48 16.10
N VAL A 686 -4.69 -41.45 15.26
CA VAL A 686 -4.31 -40.07 15.63
C VAL A 686 -5.46 -39.14 15.29
N ARG A 687 -5.80 -38.23 16.21
CA ARG A 687 -6.71 -37.13 15.90
C ARG A 687 -5.93 -35.93 15.37
N MET A 688 -6.46 -35.24 14.37
CA MET A 688 -5.84 -34.07 13.77
C MET A 688 -6.89 -32.97 13.60
N ASN A 689 -6.55 -31.77 14.06
CA ASN A 689 -7.40 -30.59 13.94
C ASN A 689 -7.18 -29.93 12.60
N GLY A 690 -8.26 -29.48 11.97
CA GLY A 690 -8.23 -28.68 10.76
C GLY A 690 -9.36 -27.66 10.75
N ASN A 691 -9.34 -26.83 9.72
CA ASN A 691 -10.37 -25.86 9.42
C ASN A 691 -10.91 -26.17 8.03
N LYS A 692 -12.23 -26.33 7.91
CA LYS A 692 -12.88 -26.53 6.62
C LYS A 692 -12.92 -25.20 5.86
N VAL A 693 -12.40 -25.18 4.63
CA VAL A 693 -12.29 -23.98 3.79
C VAL A 693 -13.14 -24.14 2.53
N GLY A 694 -14.47 -24.12 2.73
CA GLY A 694 -15.43 -24.22 1.64
C GLY A 694 -15.19 -25.45 0.75
N TYR A 695 -15.09 -25.23 -0.57
CA TYR A 695 -14.81 -26.27 -1.57
C TYR A 695 -13.32 -26.61 -1.71
N GLU A 696 -12.40 -25.88 -1.07
CA GLU A 696 -10.95 -26.16 -1.12
C GLU A 696 -10.53 -27.33 -0.22
N GLY A 697 -11.45 -27.87 0.59
CA GLY A 697 -11.21 -28.99 1.49
C GLY A 697 -10.91 -28.57 2.93
N ILE A 698 -10.05 -29.34 3.61
CA ILE A 698 -9.59 -29.09 4.98
C ILE A 698 -8.15 -28.58 4.97
N GLU A 699 -7.91 -27.45 5.62
CA GLU A 699 -6.59 -26.92 5.96
C GLU A 699 -6.22 -27.28 7.40
N TYR A 700 -5.04 -27.84 7.62
CA TYR A 700 -4.59 -28.45 8.87
C TYR A 700 -3.56 -27.63 9.65
N GLY A 701 -3.05 -26.53 9.11
CA GLY A 701 -1.98 -25.77 9.77
C GLY A 701 -0.60 -25.97 9.15
N ILE A 702 -0.48 -26.87 8.18
CA ILE A 702 0.76 -27.47 7.67
C ILE A 702 0.88 -27.41 6.15
N GLU A 703 0.05 -26.59 5.50
CA GLU A 703 -0.02 -26.41 4.04
C GLU A 703 1.15 -25.59 3.48
N THR A 704 2.07 -25.14 4.33
CA THR A 704 3.20 -24.30 3.96
C THR A 704 4.50 -24.93 4.41
N TYR A 705 5.48 -25.04 3.51
CA TYR A 705 6.84 -25.45 3.84
C TYR A 705 7.84 -24.45 3.31
N PHE A 706 8.62 -23.86 4.23
CA PHE A 706 9.65 -22.89 3.88
C PHE A 706 10.91 -23.61 3.43
N ILE A 707 11.39 -23.25 2.25
CA ILE A 707 12.55 -23.87 1.63
C ILE A 707 13.69 -22.85 1.50
N PRO A 708 14.92 -23.29 1.26
CA PRO A 708 16.00 -22.40 0.89
C PRO A 708 15.69 -21.62 -0.39
N GLU A 709 16.26 -20.42 -0.46
CA GLU A 709 16.21 -19.61 -1.66
C GLU A 709 16.85 -20.34 -2.85
N GLY A 710 16.07 -20.52 -3.94
CA GLY A 710 16.47 -21.15 -5.19
C GLY A 710 16.17 -22.65 -5.33
N THR A 711 15.59 -23.32 -4.31
CA THR A 711 15.36 -24.78 -4.35
C THR A 711 13.92 -25.19 -4.73
N GLY A 712 13.03 -24.23 -5.01
CA GLY A 712 11.59 -24.48 -5.25
C GLY A 712 11.29 -25.58 -6.25
N ARG A 713 11.95 -25.57 -7.41
CA ARG A 713 11.71 -26.55 -8.49
C ARG A 713 12.08 -27.99 -8.12
N VAL A 714 13.04 -28.18 -7.23
CA VAL A 714 13.46 -29.53 -6.79
C VAL A 714 12.38 -30.13 -5.89
N PHE A 715 11.90 -29.35 -4.93
CA PHE A 715 10.81 -29.77 -4.05
C PHE A 715 9.51 -29.97 -4.83
N GLU A 716 9.23 -29.12 -5.82
CA GLU A 716 8.07 -29.27 -6.72
C GLU A 716 8.03 -30.62 -7.44
N ARG A 717 9.18 -31.06 -7.99
CA ARG A 717 9.25 -32.29 -8.77
C ARG A 717 9.31 -33.55 -7.90
N ASP A 718 10.07 -33.49 -6.82
CA ASP A 718 10.52 -34.71 -6.13
C ASP A 718 9.79 -34.95 -4.79
N ALA A 719 9.08 -33.96 -4.20
CA ALA A 719 8.39 -34.14 -2.92
C ALA A 719 7.04 -34.86 -3.07
N LYS A 720 6.96 -36.10 -2.55
CA LYS A 720 5.73 -36.92 -2.59
C LYS A 720 5.08 -37.18 -1.24
N PHE A 721 5.87 -37.12 -0.16
CA PHE A 721 5.37 -37.35 1.20
C PHE A 721 5.84 -36.27 2.15
N ALA A 722 5.09 -36.08 3.23
CA ALA A 722 5.39 -35.17 4.32
C ALA A 722 5.44 -35.93 5.64
N GLU A 723 6.45 -35.63 6.45
CA GLU A 723 6.49 -36.09 7.85
C GLU A 723 5.97 -34.99 8.76
N VAL A 724 4.96 -35.34 9.55
CA VAL A 724 4.24 -34.41 10.42
C VAL A 724 4.24 -34.96 11.84
N LYS A 725 4.45 -34.09 12.83
CA LYS A 725 4.20 -34.44 14.24
C LYS A 725 2.85 -33.92 14.67
N VAL A 726 2.05 -34.79 15.29
CA VAL A 726 0.72 -34.45 15.80
C VAL A 726 0.70 -34.62 17.31
N SER A 727 0.26 -33.58 18.00
CA SER A 727 0.09 -33.61 19.45
C SER A 727 -1.13 -34.46 19.85
N ALA A 728 -1.18 -34.90 21.11
CA ALA A 728 -2.39 -35.51 21.66
C ALA A 728 -3.62 -34.60 21.55
N GLY A 729 -3.46 -33.27 21.46
CA GLY A 729 -4.53 -32.29 21.26
C GLY A 729 -5.03 -32.17 19.82
N GLY A 730 -4.33 -32.76 18.85
CA GLY A 730 -4.64 -32.67 17.42
C GLY A 730 -3.94 -31.53 16.66
N ASP A 731 -3.17 -30.67 17.34
CA ASP A 731 -2.30 -29.68 16.67
C ASP A 731 -1.16 -30.41 15.94
N ALA A 732 -0.81 -29.94 14.73
CA ALA A 732 0.19 -30.55 13.87
C ALA A 732 1.31 -29.58 13.48
N ILE A 733 2.53 -30.11 13.32
CA ILE A 733 3.70 -29.37 12.79
C ILE A 733 4.37 -30.21 11.70
N LEU A 734 4.60 -29.60 10.55
CA LEU A 734 5.35 -30.19 9.44
C LEU A 734 6.85 -30.17 9.75
N VAL A 735 7.46 -31.36 9.76
CA VAL A 735 8.88 -31.54 10.10
C VAL A 735 9.76 -31.47 8.85
N ARG A 736 9.44 -32.25 7.82
CA ARG A 736 10.20 -32.32 6.57
C ARG A 736 9.38 -32.92 5.43
N LEU A 737 9.83 -32.66 4.21
CA LEU A 737 9.35 -33.31 2.99
C LEU A 737 10.27 -34.46 2.61
N LEU A 738 9.70 -35.58 2.18
CA LEU A 738 10.43 -36.73 1.67
C LEU A 738 10.47 -36.66 0.15
N LEU A 739 11.68 -36.48 -0.37
CA LEU A 739 11.96 -36.45 -1.81
C LEU A 739 12.10 -37.88 -2.32
N GLN A 740 11.35 -38.25 -3.35
CA GLN A 740 11.55 -39.45 -4.14
C GLN A 740 11.99 -39.02 -5.53
N PRO A 741 13.27 -39.23 -5.92
CA PRO A 741 13.71 -38.87 -7.26
C PRO A 741 12.88 -39.66 -8.28
N SER A 742 12.33 -38.94 -9.25
CA SER A 742 11.73 -39.58 -10.43
C SER A 742 12.79 -40.47 -11.07
N VAL A 743 12.59 -41.79 -11.04
CA VAL A 743 13.36 -42.69 -11.88
C VAL A 743 13.00 -42.32 -13.31
N VAL A 744 13.92 -41.62 -13.99
CA VAL A 744 13.82 -41.39 -15.43
C VAL A 744 13.86 -42.77 -16.08
N GLN A 745 12.73 -43.21 -16.65
CA GLN A 745 12.73 -44.22 -17.69
C GLN A 745 12.85 -43.54 -19.04
#